data_AF-A0A2K8NV29-F1
#
_entry.id   AF-A0A2K8NV29-F1
#
_cell.length_a   1.000
_cell.length_b   1.000
_cell.length_c   1.000
_cell.angle_alpha   90.00
_cell.angle_beta   90.00
_cell.angle_gamma   90.00
#
_symmetry.space_group_name_H-M   'P 1'
#
loop_
_entity.id
_entity.type
_entity.pdbx_description
1 polymer ?
#
loop_
_entity_poly.entity_id
_entity_poly.type
_entity_poly.pdbx_seq_one_letter_code
_entity_poly.pdbx_strand_id
1 'polypeptide(L)'
;MKKLLAIGLSLSIVASSATLAVSCGPGNTKNVQLWLLQESASATSKINSAYAQLVKDYNKQAKAAGKLQVDFKWKASGAINKTMITDKAKLPDLYVSYPDAVSYYKVASTTKDLVRDMKKTYGSNYEKDIQNGFVDPVFLTEGTIGEDINVLPYFKSLDFSTINLNLFREVYTILVTGSNDYTADEGKAMTDQINAYNAIRAKRTSNSNEQKNSDLSDIKIFGKIDAQGKVVVTKEQVQDMQDAFGGESAITALKERFDGKKGSEVINEIKAINARHSEILPFIRAINAGLTFNEGVDAIAQAKSDKNGKYAKMTTKTTNQHYAIAIDSLTNKFFMDYASQSGKTVADTTSADSDFIYTVNPNFDKKEATVTLDKESQAYKNTTSFLQELKNIALQNNNATNTDIAAQWDGVFLSGKMDASAKLYVSEYFNSGSTLYSSGSTAGMWAYQSSTNLNRYDILVTSAINAEGNQGYFLSQGPGIAGFNSQGSNAAEKEKTVTDFLNYIYKANVQAASSIQSGYLPSTKDGMSVFEKYHTEKFNVNTGEWNVDLDAETNADLKAEVERLESTYNFKFAPITAVDSNDIIVGKWLTNDMLVDYFGFNNQGVMDPRVMKNNLKYVIGTLNILGDGIRNSFDSALKTGTKTLMNLNDNPGTNFSELFTIGKENYNVSKWIYEKRNDLISDIYVNPKNKK
;
A
#
# COMPACT_ATOMS: atom_id res chain seq x y z
N MET A 1 -5.83 6.11 17.91
CA MET A 1 -5.23 5.88 19.24
C MET A 1 -5.45 4.47 19.85
N LYS A 2 -6.44 3.65 19.43
CA LYS A 2 -6.61 2.29 19.98
C LYS A 2 -5.53 1.26 19.57
N LYS A 3 -4.79 1.46 18.46
CA LYS A 3 -3.69 0.55 18.04
C LYS A 3 -2.37 0.79 18.79
N LEU A 4 -2.02 2.04 19.10
CA LEU A 4 -0.86 2.35 19.96
C LEU A 4 -1.11 1.94 21.41
N LEU A 5 -2.35 2.10 21.88
CA LEU A 5 -2.80 1.55 23.16
C LEU A 5 -2.91 0.01 23.12
N ALA A 6 -3.20 -0.66 22.02
CA ALA A 6 -3.32 -2.13 22.02
C ALA A 6 -1.98 -2.86 22.10
N ILE A 7 -0.92 -2.30 21.50
CA ILE A 7 0.44 -2.86 21.57
C ILE A 7 1.18 -2.31 22.81
N GLY A 8 0.95 -1.04 23.21
CA GLY A 8 1.55 -0.42 24.40
C GLY A 8 0.79 -0.56 25.73
N LEU A 9 -0.55 -0.71 25.76
CA LEU A 9 -1.34 -0.99 26.99
C LEU A 9 -1.58 -2.47 27.25
N SER A 10 -0.86 -3.36 26.60
CA SER A 10 -0.68 -4.70 27.16
C SER A 10 0.05 -4.66 28.53
N LEU A 11 0.52 -3.48 28.96
CA LEU A 11 1.33 -3.24 30.15
C LEU A 11 0.65 -2.53 31.35
N SER A 12 -0.64 -2.20 31.30
CA SER A 12 -1.36 -1.78 32.52
C SER A 12 -1.98 -2.99 33.21
N ILE A 13 -1.28 -3.51 34.20
CA ILE A 13 -1.77 -4.48 35.19
C ILE A 13 -3.05 -3.89 35.82
N VAL A 14 -4.22 -4.35 35.40
CA VAL A 14 -5.42 -4.28 36.23
C VAL A 14 -5.49 -5.61 36.96
N ALA A 15 -4.97 -5.60 38.18
CA ALA A 15 -5.32 -6.60 39.18
C ALA A 15 -6.81 -6.45 39.47
N SER A 16 -7.65 -7.27 38.84
CA SER A 16 -9.05 -7.42 39.23
C SER A 16 -9.38 -8.90 39.41
N SER A 17 -9.43 -9.28 40.69
CA SER A 17 -10.15 -10.42 41.30
C SER A 17 -10.19 -11.72 40.49
N ALA A 18 -9.37 -12.68 40.93
CA ALA A 18 -9.56 -14.09 40.65
C ALA A 18 -10.92 -14.55 41.21
N THR A 19 -11.96 -14.61 40.38
CA THR A 19 -13.06 -15.53 40.58
C THR A 19 -12.68 -16.85 39.92
N LEU A 20 -12.48 -17.86 40.77
CA LEU A 20 -12.28 -19.26 40.42
C LEU A 20 -13.42 -19.73 39.50
N ALA A 21 -13.20 -19.68 38.19
CA ALA A 21 -14.03 -20.40 37.23
C ALA A 21 -13.59 -21.87 37.26
N VAL A 22 -14.48 -22.70 37.77
CA VAL A 22 -14.36 -24.16 37.79
C VAL A 22 -14.02 -24.68 36.40
N SER A 23 -12.91 -25.42 36.33
CA SER A 23 -12.40 -26.14 35.17
C SER A 23 -13.43 -27.16 34.65
N CYS A 24 -14.08 -26.84 33.54
CA CYS A 24 -14.76 -27.82 32.70
C CYS A 24 -13.83 -28.27 31.56
N GLY A 25 -13.03 -29.31 31.80
CA GLY A 25 -12.30 -30.13 30.81
C GLY A 25 -11.21 -29.42 29.95
N PRO A 26 -10.23 -30.17 29.39
CA PRO A 26 -9.29 -29.59 28.45
C PRO A 26 -10.06 -29.14 27.20
N GLY A 27 -10.15 -27.82 26.99
CA GLY A 27 -10.91 -27.15 25.93
C GLY A 27 -10.31 -27.31 24.53
N ASN A 28 -9.94 -28.53 24.14
CA ASN A 28 -9.38 -28.83 22.83
C ASN A 28 -10.48 -28.74 21.77
N THR A 29 -10.31 -27.85 20.81
CA THR A 29 -11.22 -27.76 19.66
C THR A 29 -11.08 -29.00 18.77
N LYS A 30 -12.19 -29.53 18.25
CA LYS A 30 -12.17 -30.66 17.31
C LYS A 30 -11.53 -30.31 15.97
N ASN A 31 -11.73 -29.08 15.50
CA ASN A 31 -11.25 -28.56 14.22
C ASN A 31 -9.98 -27.71 14.40
N VAL A 32 -9.23 -27.57 13.29
CA VAL A 32 -8.10 -26.64 13.16
C VAL A 32 -8.63 -25.21 13.31
N GLN A 33 -8.01 -24.39 14.14
CA GLN A 33 -8.39 -22.98 14.32
C GLN A 33 -7.48 -22.09 13.46
N LEU A 34 -8.08 -21.29 12.56
CA LEU A 34 -7.41 -20.21 11.85
C LEU A 34 -7.89 -18.86 12.38
N TRP A 35 -6.99 -18.06 12.95
CA TRP A 35 -7.33 -16.73 13.46
C TRP A 35 -6.84 -15.61 12.52
N LEU A 36 -7.74 -14.71 12.12
CA LEU A 36 -7.37 -13.44 11.51
C LEU A 36 -7.31 -12.35 12.58
N LEU A 37 -6.13 -11.80 12.79
CA LEU A 37 -5.90 -10.78 13.82
C LEU A 37 -6.27 -9.38 13.31
N GLN A 38 -6.77 -8.52 14.20
CA GLN A 38 -7.15 -7.13 13.90
C GLN A 38 -5.98 -6.29 13.36
N GLU A 39 -4.76 -6.62 13.76
CA GLU A 39 -3.51 -6.04 13.30
C GLU A 39 -3.36 -6.24 11.77
N SER A 40 -3.75 -7.41 11.28
CA SER A 40 -3.69 -7.79 9.87
C SER A 40 -4.85 -7.22 9.06
N ALA A 41 -6.06 -7.22 9.63
CA ALA A 41 -7.27 -6.83 8.91
C ALA A 41 -8.43 -6.48 9.86
N SER A 42 -9.26 -5.50 9.49
CA SER A 42 -10.49 -5.22 10.25
C SER A 42 -11.55 -6.30 10.03
N ALA A 43 -12.49 -6.44 10.98
CA ALA A 43 -13.56 -7.43 10.92
C ALA A 43 -14.46 -7.31 9.68
N THR A 44 -14.55 -6.13 9.08
CA THR A 44 -15.40 -5.85 7.90
C THR A 44 -14.59 -5.67 6.61
N SER A 45 -13.28 -5.90 6.65
CA SER A 45 -12.42 -5.73 5.48
C SER A 45 -12.64 -6.82 4.42
N LYS A 46 -12.35 -6.50 3.16
CA LYS A 46 -12.29 -7.48 2.07
C LYS A 46 -11.26 -8.59 2.31
N ILE A 47 -10.20 -8.29 3.08
CA ILE A 47 -9.20 -9.26 3.51
C ILE A 47 -9.85 -10.34 4.39
N ASN A 48 -10.72 -9.94 5.32
CA ASN A 48 -11.49 -10.89 6.14
C ASN A 48 -12.38 -11.77 5.27
N SER A 49 -13.14 -11.16 4.35
CA SER A 49 -13.98 -11.91 3.40
C SER A 49 -13.19 -12.89 2.54
N ALA A 50 -11.97 -12.54 2.11
CA ALA A 50 -11.11 -13.42 1.34
C ALA A 50 -10.68 -14.66 2.15
N TYR A 51 -10.21 -14.49 3.39
CA TYR A 51 -9.85 -15.62 4.25
C TYR A 51 -11.05 -16.49 4.64
N ALA A 52 -12.21 -15.87 4.91
CA ALA A 52 -13.44 -16.61 5.19
C ALA A 52 -13.87 -17.48 4.00
N GLN A 53 -13.77 -16.93 2.78
CA GLN A 53 -14.09 -17.66 1.55
C GLN A 53 -13.09 -18.79 1.27
N LEU A 54 -11.78 -18.56 1.46
CA LEU A 54 -10.75 -19.61 1.37
C LEU A 54 -11.05 -20.81 2.28
N VAL A 55 -11.41 -20.54 3.53
CA VAL A 55 -11.75 -21.60 4.49
C VAL A 55 -13.04 -22.31 4.11
N LYS A 56 -14.06 -21.58 3.62
CA LYS A 56 -15.31 -22.17 3.12
C LYS A 56 -15.07 -23.14 1.96
N ASP A 57 -14.27 -22.73 0.98
CA ASP A 57 -13.99 -23.54 -0.21
C ASP A 57 -13.12 -24.76 0.10
N TYR A 58 -12.13 -24.61 0.98
CA TYR A 58 -11.38 -25.74 1.53
C TYR A 58 -12.31 -26.72 2.25
N ASN A 59 -13.15 -26.23 3.16
CA ASN A 59 -14.01 -27.07 4.00
C ASN A 59 -15.05 -27.86 3.19
N LYS A 60 -15.46 -27.36 2.01
CA LYS A 60 -16.30 -28.11 1.07
C LYS A 60 -15.58 -29.37 0.58
N GLN A 61 -14.30 -29.24 0.20
CA GLN A 61 -13.47 -30.37 -0.24
C GLN A 61 -13.10 -31.30 0.93
N ALA A 62 -12.72 -30.74 2.08
CA ALA A 62 -12.38 -31.50 3.27
C ALA A 62 -13.57 -32.35 3.76
N LYS A 63 -14.79 -31.77 3.79
CA LYS A 63 -16.01 -32.49 4.18
C LYS A 63 -16.32 -33.65 3.22
N ALA A 64 -16.19 -33.42 1.92
CA ALA A 64 -16.38 -34.47 0.92
C ALA A 64 -15.36 -35.61 1.05
N ALA A 65 -14.14 -35.29 1.48
CA ALA A 65 -13.06 -36.24 1.74
C ALA A 65 -13.06 -36.84 3.16
N GLY A 66 -14.05 -36.50 4.01
CA GLY A 66 -14.10 -36.98 5.41
C GLY A 66 -12.96 -36.46 6.30
N LYS A 67 -12.32 -35.35 5.94
CA LYS A 67 -11.20 -34.75 6.68
C LYS A 67 -11.69 -33.75 7.73
N LEU A 68 -10.85 -33.48 8.74
CA LEU A 68 -11.12 -32.37 9.68
C LEU A 68 -11.16 -31.04 8.93
N GLN A 69 -11.99 -30.14 9.44
CA GLN A 69 -12.25 -28.83 8.87
C GLN A 69 -11.39 -27.75 9.56
N VAL A 70 -11.36 -26.58 8.95
CA VAL A 70 -10.76 -25.35 9.51
C VAL A 70 -11.87 -24.42 10.00
N ASP A 71 -11.80 -23.99 11.25
CA ASP A 71 -12.67 -22.96 11.81
C ASP A 71 -11.97 -21.60 11.71
N PHE A 72 -12.57 -20.69 10.95
CA PHE A 72 -12.07 -19.34 10.79
C PHE A 72 -12.66 -18.38 11.83
N LYS A 73 -11.81 -17.56 12.48
CA LYS A 73 -12.23 -16.56 13.48
C LYS A 73 -11.47 -15.26 13.30
N TRP A 74 -12.19 -14.14 13.25
CA TRP A 74 -11.58 -12.83 13.47
C TRP A 74 -11.36 -12.58 14.96
N LYS A 75 -10.23 -11.96 15.32
CA LYS A 75 -9.84 -11.68 16.70
C LYS A 75 -9.35 -10.24 16.85
N ALA A 76 -9.73 -9.62 17.97
CA ALA A 76 -9.24 -8.31 18.35
C ALA A 76 -7.73 -8.32 18.64
N SER A 77 -7.12 -7.14 18.60
CA SER A 77 -5.69 -7.00 18.85
C SER A 77 -5.25 -7.54 20.20
N GLY A 78 -4.07 -8.14 20.24
CA GLY A 78 -3.50 -8.77 21.45
C GLY A 78 -4.17 -10.09 21.88
N ALA A 79 -5.08 -10.66 21.08
CA ALA A 79 -5.76 -11.91 21.42
C ALA A 79 -4.79 -13.08 21.66
N ILE A 80 -3.72 -13.20 20.87
CA ILE A 80 -2.68 -14.22 21.10
C ILE A 80 -2.03 -13.99 22.46
N ASN A 81 -1.60 -12.77 22.79
CA ASN A 81 -0.97 -12.44 24.08
C ASN A 81 -1.88 -12.79 25.26
N LYS A 82 -3.15 -12.41 25.18
CA LYS A 82 -4.15 -12.77 26.19
C LYS A 82 -4.25 -14.28 26.35
N THR A 83 -4.37 -15.02 25.25
CA THR A 83 -4.47 -16.48 25.28
C THR A 83 -3.21 -17.15 25.82
N MET A 84 -2.01 -16.65 25.49
CA MET A 84 -0.74 -17.15 26.05
C MET A 84 -0.68 -17.05 27.57
N ILE A 85 -1.25 -15.97 28.15
CA ILE A 85 -1.28 -15.74 29.60
C ILE A 85 -2.37 -16.57 30.26
N THR A 86 -3.56 -16.62 29.67
CA THR A 86 -4.73 -17.25 30.32
C THR A 86 -4.76 -18.76 30.16
N ASP A 87 -4.45 -19.27 28.96
CA ASP A 87 -4.57 -20.69 28.63
C ASP A 87 -3.86 -21.00 27.29
N LYS A 88 -2.61 -21.45 27.36
CA LYS A 88 -1.80 -21.78 26.18
C LYS A 88 -2.41 -22.90 25.33
N ALA A 89 -3.23 -23.79 25.89
CA ALA A 89 -3.88 -24.86 25.14
C ALA A 89 -4.97 -24.35 24.17
N LYS A 90 -5.40 -23.09 24.33
CA LYS A 90 -6.39 -22.44 23.45
C LYS A 90 -5.77 -21.59 22.33
N LEU A 91 -4.45 -21.62 22.17
CA LEU A 91 -3.79 -20.95 21.05
C LEU A 91 -4.30 -21.54 19.72
N PRO A 92 -4.40 -20.73 18.66
CA PRO A 92 -4.84 -21.22 17.37
C PRO A 92 -3.76 -22.08 16.71
N ASP A 93 -4.20 -23.04 15.89
CA ASP A 93 -3.30 -23.86 15.09
C ASP A 93 -2.60 -23.01 14.00
N LEU A 94 -3.36 -22.10 13.38
CA LEU A 94 -2.88 -21.13 12.40
C LEU A 94 -3.38 -19.73 12.72
N TYR A 95 -2.61 -18.71 12.36
CA TYR A 95 -3.05 -17.32 12.44
C TYR A 95 -2.42 -16.47 11.34
N VAL A 96 -3.15 -15.44 10.94
CA VAL A 96 -2.73 -14.50 9.90
C VAL A 96 -2.10 -13.28 10.58
N SER A 97 -0.81 -13.07 10.34
CA SER A 97 -0.03 -12.02 10.99
C SER A 97 1.08 -11.50 10.08
N TYR A 98 1.56 -10.30 10.40
CA TYR A 98 2.87 -9.86 9.95
C TYR A 98 3.96 -10.58 10.78
N PRO A 99 5.13 -10.89 10.19
CA PRO A 99 6.17 -11.65 10.86
C PRO A 99 6.95 -10.91 11.94
N ASP A 100 6.97 -9.58 11.91
CA ASP A 100 7.43 -8.76 13.04
C ASP A 100 6.72 -9.15 14.35
N ALA A 101 5.39 -9.33 14.32
CA ALA A 101 4.64 -9.80 15.47
C ALA A 101 4.95 -11.26 15.84
N VAL A 102 5.29 -12.11 14.86
CA VAL A 102 5.65 -13.51 15.10
C VAL A 102 7.03 -13.66 15.73
N SER A 103 7.96 -12.76 15.39
CA SER A 103 9.30 -12.74 15.98
C SER A 103 9.26 -12.62 17.51
N TYR A 104 8.30 -11.86 18.04
CA TYR A 104 8.05 -11.77 19.48
C TYR A 104 7.74 -13.14 20.10
N TYR A 105 6.87 -13.94 19.47
CA TYR A 105 6.50 -15.26 19.97
C TYR A 105 7.64 -16.27 19.87
N LYS A 106 8.45 -16.18 18.80
CA LYS A 106 9.51 -17.14 18.51
C LYS A 106 10.70 -17.01 19.45
N VAL A 107 11.01 -15.81 19.92
CA VAL A 107 12.14 -15.59 20.84
C VAL A 107 11.73 -15.61 22.31
N ALA A 108 10.42 -15.51 22.61
CA ALA A 108 9.93 -15.58 23.98
C ALA A 108 10.16 -16.94 24.61
N SER A 109 10.88 -16.98 25.73
CA SER A 109 11.23 -18.20 26.45
C SER A 109 10.01 -19.06 26.82
N THR A 110 8.85 -18.44 27.00
CA THR A 110 7.61 -19.10 27.38
C THR A 110 6.82 -19.70 26.21
N THR A 111 7.17 -19.36 24.96
CA THR A 111 6.42 -19.76 23.75
C THR A 111 7.27 -20.17 22.56
N LYS A 112 8.59 -20.01 22.59
CA LYS A 112 9.49 -20.32 21.48
C LYS A 112 9.32 -21.73 20.90
N ASP A 113 9.00 -22.70 21.77
CA ASP A 113 8.84 -24.12 21.43
C ASP A 113 7.40 -24.43 20.96
N LEU A 114 6.46 -23.50 21.16
CA LEU A 114 5.09 -23.59 20.66
C LEU A 114 4.96 -23.03 19.25
N VAL A 115 5.79 -22.04 18.88
CA VAL A 115 5.76 -21.45 17.55
C VAL A 115 6.18 -22.50 16.52
N ARG A 116 5.33 -22.65 15.52
CA ARG A 116 5.51 -23.60 14.43
C ARG A 116 6.67 -23.19 13.53
N ASP A 117 7.50 -24.16 13.18
CA ASP A 117 8.33 -24.07 11.98
C ASP A 117 7.50 -24.51 10.78
N MET A 118 7.15 -23.54 9.94
CA MET A 118 6.31 -23.74 8.77
C MET A 118 6.99 -24.63 7.74
N LYS A 119 8.34 -24.67 7.72
CA LYS A 119 9.11 -25.57 6.84
C LYS A 119 8.76 -27.04 7.12
N LYS A 120 8.69 -27.44 8.40
CA LYS A 120 8.33 -28.81 8.80
C LYS A 120 6.87 -29.16 8.50
N THR A 121 6.00 -28.17 8.59
CA THR A 121 4.54 -28.35 8.45
C THR A 121 4.12 -28.63 7.02
N TYR A 122 4.85 -28.09 6.06
CA TYR A 122 4.50 -28.15 4.66
C TYR A 122 4.96 -29.45 3.97
N GLY A 123 5.80 -30.25 4.64
CA GLY A 123 6.25 -31.56 4.19
C GLY A 123 7.42 -31.53 3.20
N SER A 124 7.91 -32.70 2.77
CA SER A 124 9.11 -32.85 1.93
C SER A 124 8.98 -32.28 0.51
N ASN A 125 7.75 -32.07 0.02
CA ASN A 125 7.52 -31.46 -1.29
C ASN A 125 7.77 -29.94 -1.28
N TYR A 126 7.68 -29.31 -0.10
CA TYR A 126 7.92 -27.88 0.11
C TYR A 126 9.28 -27.42 -0.38
N GLU A 127 10.33 -28.17 -0.05
CA GLU A 127 11.70 -27.77 -0.39
C GLU A 127 11.90 -27.80 -1.91
N LYS A 128 11.30 -28.76 -2.61
CA LYS A 128 11.37 -28.84 -4.07
C LYS A 128 10.50 -27.80 -4.77
N ASP A 129 9.25 -27.61 -4.32
CA ASP A 129 8.32 -26.67 -4.96
C ASP A 129 8.76 -25.21 -4.74
N ILE A 130 9.22 -24.85 -3.54
CA ILE A 130 9.78 -23.53 -3.26
C ILE A 130 11.16 -23.32 -3.91
N GLN A 131 12.08 -24.29 -3.86
CA GLN A 131 13.39 -24.14 -4.50
C GLN A 131 13.29 -24.09 -6.03
N ASN A 132 12.24 -24.68 -6.62
CA ASN A 132 11.93 -24.54 -8.05
C ASN A 132 11.28 -23.18 -8.42
N GLY A 133 11.19 -22.24 -7.47
CA GLY A 133 10.77 -20.87 -7.72
C GLY A 133 9.29 -20.60 -7.49
N PHE A 134 8.57 -21.46 -6.77
CA PHE A 134 7.16 -21.24 -6.47
C PHE A 134 6.91 -19.98 -5.65
N VAL A 135 7.68 -19.72 -4.59
CA VAL A 135 7.73 -18.44 -3.87
C VAL A 135 9.11 -17.83 -4.12
N ASP A 136 9.20 -16.53 -4.37
CA ASP A 136 10.51 -15.89 -4.50
C ASP A 136 11.31 -16.09 -3.20
N PRO A 137 12.54 -16.66 -3.23
CA PRO A 137 13.33 -16.91 -2.02
C PRO A 137 13.50 -15.67 -1.14
N VAL A 138 13.50 -14.49 -1.77
CA VAL A 138 13.54 -13.20 -1.10
C VAL A 138 12.33 -13.06 -0.15
N PHE A 139 11.12 -13.42 -0.55
CA PHE A 139 9.92 -13.29 0.30
C PHE A 139 9.92 -14.22 1.51
N LEU A 140 10.64 -15.35 1.44
CA LEU A 140 10.80 -16.25 2.59
C LEU A 140 11.77 -15.67 3.62
N THR A 141 12.73 -14.85 3.19
CA THR A 141 13.61 -14.13 4.11
C THR A 141 12.80 -13.22 5.05
N GLU A 142 11.68 -12.65 4.58
CA GLU A 142 10.77 -11.88 5.43
C GLU A 142 9.98 -12.73 6.42
N GLY A 143 10.02 -14.06 6.37
CA GLY A 143 9.32 -14.95 7.29
C GLY A 143 10.25 -15.80 8.15
N THR A 144 11.57 -15.65 7.94
CA THR A 144 12.61 -16.45 8.56
C THR A 144 13.11 -15.77 9.83
N ILE A 145 13.06 -16.50 10.95
CA ILE A 145 13.55 -16.04 12.25
C ILE A 145 14.52 -17.09 12.80
N GLY A 146 15.81 -16.76 12.82
CA GLY A 146 16.85 -17.76 13.07
C GLY A 146 16.96 -18.72 11.89
N GLU A 147 16.89 -20.03 12.15
CA GLU A 147 16.94 -21.08 11.12
C GLU A 147 15.54 -21.54 10.65
N ASP A 148 14.48 -21.11 11.34
CA ASP A 148 13.10 -21.52 11.07
C ASP A 148 12.38 -20.53 10.15
N ILE A 149 11.47 -21.04 9.32
CA ILE A 149 10.49 -20.21 8.61
C ILE A 149 9.23 -20.20 9.47
N ASN A 150 8.98 -19.12 10.21
CA ASN A 150 7.82 -19.05 11.11
C ASN A 150 6.60 -18.37 10.49
N VAL A 151 6.79 -17.66 9.39
CA VAL A 151 5.70 -17.06 8.61
C VAL A 151 5.87 -17.41 7.15
N LEU A 152 4.84 -18.00 6.55
CA LEU A 152 4.79 -18.18 5.12
C LEU A 152 4.18 -16.93 4.47
N PRO A 153 4.85 -16.31 3.47
CA PRO A 153 4.32 -15.16 2.77
C PRO A 153 3.09 -15.61 1.96
N TYR A 154 1.93 -15.01 2.23
CA TYR A 154 0.71 -15.33 1.49
C TYR A 154 0.31 -14.21 0.54
N PHE A 155 0.26 -12.98 1.06
CA PHE A 155 -0.01 -11.77 0.30
C PHE A 155 1.22 -10.86 0.26
N LYS A 156 1.40 -10.17 -0.87
CA LYS A 156 2.36 -9.08 -1.02
C LYS A 156 1.63 -7.80 -1.31
N SER A 157 2.05 -6.74 -0.64
CA SER A 157 1.54 -5.41 -0.88
C SER A 157 2.56 -4.67 -1.72
N LEU A 158 2.09 -3.86 -2.63
CA LEU A 158 2.96 -3.07 -3.46
C LEU A 158 2.66 -1.61 -3.20
N ASP A 159 3.70 -0.86 -2.85
CA ASP A 159 3.60 0.58 -2.74
C ASP A 159 3.76 1.19 -4.13
N PHE A 160 2.74 1.94 -4.52
CA PHE A 160 2.67 2.61 -5.79
C PHE A 160 2.25 4.06 -5.59
N SER A 161 2.25 4.76 -6.70
CA SER A 161 1.88 6.14 -6.73
C SER A 161 0.91 6.43 -7.86
N THR A 162 0.04 7.40 -7.63
CA THR A 162 -1.00 7.82 -8.57
C THR A 162 -0.91 9.30 -8.85
N ILE A 163 -1.11 9.66 -10.12
CA ILE A 163 -1.15 11.03 -10.60
C ILE A 163 -2.57 11.29 -11.10
N ASN A 164 -3.16 12.39 -10.66
CA ASN A 164 -4.45 12.87 -11.13
C ASN A 164 -4.23 13.70 -12.41
N LEU A 165 -4.52 13.09 -13.57
CA LEU A 165 -4.32 13.71 -14.87
C LEU A 165 -5.21 14.95 -15.07
N ASN A 166 -6.39 14.99 -14.44
CA ASN A 166 -7.27 16.15 -14.52
C ASN A 166 -6.66 17.37 -13.85
N LEU A 167 -6.16 17.20 -12.63
CA LEU A 167 -5.51 18.30 -11.91
C LEU A 167 -4.19 18.69 -12.57
N PHE A 168 -3.41 17.73 -13.06
CA PHE A 168 -2.19 18.03 -13.83
C PHE A 168 -2.50 18.90 -15.05
N ARG A 169 -3.49 18.50 -15.86
CA ARG A 169 -3.95 19.26 -17.03
C ARG A 169 -4.42 20.66 -16.64
N GLU A 170 -5.18 20.79 -15.55
CA GLU A 170 -5.69 22.07 -15.10
C GLU A 170 -4.57 23.03 -14.73
N VAL A 171 -3.62 22.58 -13.90
CA VAL A 171 -2.44 23.37 -13.52
C VAL A 171 -1.63 23.74 -14.77
N TYR A 172 -1.37 22.78 -15.65
CA TYR A 172 -0.67 23.04 -16.92
C TYR A 172 -1.37 24.12 -17.74
N THR A 173 -2.69 24.02 -17.92
CA THR A 173 -3.47 24.97 -18.72
C THR A 173 -3.40 26.37 -18.13
N ILE A 174 -3.57 26.51 -16.81
CA ILE A 174 -3.47 27.80 -16.12
C ILE A 174 -2.08 28.40 -16.28
N LEU A 175 -1.03 27.61 -16.08
CA LEU A 175 0.35 28.10 -16.17
C LEU A 175 0.70 28.61 -17.57
N VAL A 176 0.33 27.87 -18.62
CA VAL A 176 0.76 28.20 -19.99
C VAL A 176 -0.20 29.18 -20.69
N THR A 177 -1.51 29.09 -20.44
CA THR A 177 -2.51 29.92 -21.14
C THR A 177 -3.00 31.12 -20.31
N GLY A 178 -2.73 31.14 -19.01
CA GLY A 178 -3.29 32.13 -18.08
C GLY A 178 -4.80 31.98 -17.86
N SER A 179 -5.37 30.82 -18.22
CA SER A 179 -6.79 30.52 -18.13
C SER A 179 -7.00 29.09 -17.65
N ASN A 180 -8.13 28.83 -16.99
CA ASN A 180 -8.60 27.48 -16.74
C ASN A 180 -9.50 26.96 -17.88
N ASP A 181 -9.58 27.65 -19.01
CA ASP A 181 -10.33 27.23 -20.20
C ASP A 181 -9.53 26.20 -21.02
N TYR A 182 -10.03 24.96 -21.04
CA TYR A 182 -9.41 23.86 -21.80
C TYR A 182 -9.57 24.00 -23.32
N THR A 183 -10.31 25.00 -23.80
CA THR A 183 -10.46 25.27 -25.25
C THR A 183 -9.37 26.16 -25.82
N ALA A 184 -8.56 26.81 -24.97
CA ALA A 184 -7.36 27.52 -25.41
C ALA A 184 -6.34 26.53 -26.00
N ASP A 185 -5.64 26.92 -27.07
CA ASP A 185 -4.89 26.01 -27.97
C ASP A 185 -4.02 24.98 -27.24
N GLU A 186 -3.24 25.39 -26.23
CA GLU A 186 -2.33 24.50 -25.50
C GLU A 186 -3.04 23.63 -24.46
N GLY A 187 -4.05 24.18 -23.78
CA GLY A 187 -4.91 23.42 -22.88
C GLY A 187 -5.70 22.35 -23.63
N LYS A 188 -6.16 22.69 -24.84
CA LYS A 188 -6.84 21.78 -25.74
C LYS A 188 -5.90 20.69 -26.25
N ALA A 189 -4.68 21.07 -26.66
CA ALA A 189 -3.69 20.10 -27.12
C ALA A 189 -3.37 19.05 -26.03
N MET A 190 -3.11 19.48 -24.80
CA MET A 190 -2.90 18.57 -23.66
C MET A 190 -4.12 17.66 -23.42
N THR A 191 -5.32 18.24 -23.44
CA THR A 191 -6.58 17.50 -23.30
C THR A 191 -6.74 16.43 -24.37
N ASP A 192 -6.51 16.78 -25.63
CA ASP A 192 -6.63 15.86 -26.77
C ASP A 192 -5.64 14.69 -26.63
N GLN A 193 -4.40 14.93 -26.17
CA GLN A 193 -3.42 13.86 -25.99
C GLN A 193 -3.75 12.92 -24.82
N ILE A 194 -4.22 13.46 -23.69
CA ILE A 194 -4.70 12.65 -22.56
C ILE A 194 -5.93 11.83 -22.98
N ASN A 195 -6.88 12.45 -23.68
CA ASN A 195 -8.07 11.77 -24.18
C ASN A 195 -7.72 10.67 -25.20
N ALA A 196 -6.75 10.91 -26.09
CA ALA A 196 -6.27 9.91 -27.04
C ALA A 196 -5.65 8.71 -26.31
N TYR A 197 -4.86 8.96 -25.26
CA TYR A 197 -4.31 7.90 -24.41
C TYR A 197 -5.41 7.12 -23.67
N ASN A 198 -6.36 7.82 -23.06
CA ASN A 198 -7.46 7.21 -22.31
C ASN A 198 -8.42 6.43 -23.22
N ALA A 199 -8.65 6.89 -24.45
CA ALA A 199 -9.45 6.16 -25.43
C ALA A 199 -8.81 4.82 -25.83
N ILE A 200 -7.47 4.73 -25.86
CA ILE A 200 -6.76 3.47 -26.07
C ILE A 200 -6.96 2.55 -24.85
N ARG A 201 -6.86 3.07 -23.62
CA ARG A 201 -7.09 2.29 -22.38
C ARG A 201 -8.52 1.78 -22.28
N ALA A 202 -9.51 2.64 -22.50
CA ALA A 202 -10.93 2.26 -22.45
C ALA A 202 -11.27 1.11 -23.42
N LYS A 203 -10.69 1.12 -24.64
CA LYS A 203 -10.86 0.04 -25.62
C LYS A 203 -10.29 -1.32 -25.17
N ARG A 204 -9.34 -1.34 -24.24
CA ARG A 204 -8.72 -2.56 -23.69
C ARG A 204 -9.52 -3.20 -22.55
N THR A 205 -10.68 -2.65 -22.18
CA THR A 205 -11.45 -3.11 -21.00
C THR A 205 -12.79 -3.82 -21.32
N SER A 206 -12.97 -4.27 -22.58
CA SER A 206 -14.05 -5.12 -23.17
C SER A 206 -15.52 -4.90 -22.77
N ASN A 207 -15.83 -4.03 -21.82
CA ASN A 207 -17.17 -3.67 -21.42
C ASN A 207 -17.54 -2.33 -22.06
N SER A 208 -17.87 -2.42 -23.35
CA SER A 208 -18.38 -1.33 -24.20
C SER A 208 -19.60 -0.59 -23.65
N ASN A 209 -20.22 -1.06 -22.56
CA ASN A 209 -21.42 -0.48 -21.96
C ASN A 209 -21.15 0.45 -20.76
N GLU A 210 -19.93 0.50 -20.22
CA GLU A 210 -19.52 1.49 -19.20
C GLU A 210 -18.95 2.78 -19.79
N GLN A 211 -18.99 2.92 -21.12
CA GLN A 211 -18.72 4.17 -21.82
C GLN A 211 -19.88 5.18 -21.63
N LYS A 212 -20.41 5.31 -20.41
CA LYS A 212 -21.36 6.37 -20.09
C LYS A 212 -20.57 7.64 -19.79
N ASN A 213 -20.33 8.45 -20.83
CA ASN A 213 -20.22 9.91 -20.79
C ASN A 213 -19.73 10.51 -19.46
N SER A 214 -18.56 10.11 -18.97
CA SER A 214 -17.82 10.97 -18.05
C SER A 214 -16.87 11.76 -18.94
N ASP A 215 -17.37 12.85 -19.51
CA ASP A 215 -16.53 13.81 -20.21
C ASP A 215 -15.40 14.19 -19.26
N LEU A 216 -14.18 13.90 -19.71
CA LEU A 216 -12.93 13.94 -18.96
C LEU A 216 -12.56 15.38 -18.53
N SER A 217 -13.43 16.38 -18.74
CA SER A 217 -13.18 17.83 -18.73
C SER A 217 -13.77 18.59 -17.54
N ASP A 218 -14.52 17.94 -16.66
CA ASP A 218 -15.59 18.65 -15.95
C ASP A 218 -15.37 18.83 -14.44
N ILE A 219 -14.20 18.43 -13.91
CA ILE A 219 -13.75 18.81 -12.57
C ILE A 219 -12.73 19.93 -12.69
N LYS A 220 -13.00 21.01 -11.97
CA LYS A 220 -12.15 22.19 -11.82
C LYS A 220 -11.87 22.38 -10.34
N ILE A 221 -10.59 22.45 -10.00
CA ILE A 221 -10.15 22.73 -8.65
C ILE A 221 -9.86 24.22 -8.50
N PHE A 222 -9.43 24.91 -9.56
CA PHE A 222 -9.09 26.33 -9.50
C PHE A 222 -10.18 27.20 -10.11
N GLY A 223 -10.64 28.17 -9.30
CA GLY A 223 -11.50 29.24 -9.74
C GLY A 223 -12.82 29.32 -8.96
N LYS A 224 -13.64 30.30 -9.34
CA LYS A 224 -14.95 30.55 -8.74
C LYS A 224 -16.03 30.44 -9.82
N ILE A 225 -17.24 30.07 -9.41
CA ILE A 225 -18.40 30.08 -10.31
C ILE A 225 -18.80 31.56 -10.53
N ASP A 226 -18.72 32.03 -11.77
CA ASP A 226 -19.15 33.37 -12.15
C ASP A 226 -20.69 33.49 -12.24
N ALA A 227 -21.18 34.70 -12.55
CA ALA A 227 -22.61 34.96 -12.67
C ALA A 227 -23.29 34.16 -13.80
N GLN A 228 -22.50 33.63 -14.74
CA GLN A 228 -22.94 32.82 -15.88
C GLN A 228 -22.91 31.32 -15.56
N GLY A 229 -22.41 30.93 -14.38
CA GLY A 229 -22.30 29.54 -13.96
C GLY A 229 -21.03 28.83 -14.46
N LYS A 230 -20.04 29.58 -14.96
CA LYS A 230 -18.74 29.06 -15.43
C LYS A 230 -17.69 29.18 -14.34
N VAL A 231 -16.72 28.28 -14.34
CA VAL A 231 -15.56 28.37 -13.44
C VAL A 231 -14.51 29.28 -14.05
N VAL A 232 -14.14 30.36 -13.37
CA VAL A 232 -13.13 31.32 -13.83
C VAL A 232 -12.03 31.49 -12.79
N VAL A 233 -10.79 31.56 -13.25
CA VAL A 233 -9.61 31.95 -12.45
C VAL A 233 -9.39 33.46 -12.52
N THR A 234 -8.92 34.08 -11.44
CA THR A 234 -8.60 35.51 -11.45
C THR A 234 -7.21 35.74 -12.04
N LYS A 235 -6.95 36.94 -12.58
CA LYS A 235 -5.61 37.30 -13.08
C LYS A 235 -4.54 37.24 -11.99
N GLU A 236 -4.89 37.64 -10.77
CA GLU A 236 -4.03 37.57 -9.59
C GLU A 236 -3.66 36.11 -9.28
N GLN A 237 -4.66 35.22 -9.22
CA GLN A 237 -4.42 33.79 -8.99
C GLN A 237 -3.51 33.17 -10.06
N VAL A 238 -3.73 33.54 -11.33
CA VAL A 238 -2.87 33.11 -12.44
C VAL A 238 -1.43 33.58 -12.23
N GLN A 239 -1.25 34.87 -11.92
CA GLN A 239 0.07 35.46 -11.71
C GLN A 239 0.80 34.79 -10.53
N ASP A 240 0.11 34.58 -9.40
CA ASP A 240 0.68 33.92 -8.23
C ASP A 240 1.12 32.48 -8.54
N MET A 241 0.30 31.74 -9.28
CA MET A 241 0.64 30.38 -9.72
C MET A 241 1.86 30.38 -10.64
N GLN A 242 1.93 31.31 -11.59
CA GLN A 242 3.04 31.45 -12.54
C GLN A 242 4.34 31.84 -11.83
N ASP A 243 4.29 32.81 -10.91
CA ASP A 243 5.44 33.25 -10.12
C ASP A 243 5.94 32.12 -9.20
N ALA A 244 5.04 31.43 -8.52
CA ALA A 244 5.37 30.29 -7.66
C ALA A 244 5.95 29.10 -8.44
N PHE A 245 5.57 28.91 -9.70
CA PHE A 245 6.13 27.90 -10.60
C PHE A 245 7.58 28.23 -11.04
N GLY A 246 7.96 29.50 -11.03
CA GLY A 246 9.28 29.98 -11.48
C GLY A 246 9.23 30.99 -12.63
N GLY A 247 8.07 31.59 -12.88
CA GLY A 247 7.87 32.65 -13.87
C GLY A 247 7.96 32.19 -15.32
N GLU A 248 8.07 33.17 -16.22
CA GLU A 248 7.99 32.97 -17.67
C GLU A 248 8.98 31.93 -18.20
N SER A 249 10.25 31.97 -17.76
CA SER A 249 11.27 31.02 -18.24
C SER A 249 10.94 29.56 -17.89
N ALA A 250 10.39 29.30 -16.70
CA ALA A 250 10.01 27.96 -16.29
C ALA A 250 8.78 27.47 -17.08
N ILE A 251 7.84 28.36 -17.35
CA ILE A 251 6.63 28.07 -18.14
C ILE A 251 7.00 27.79 -19.60
N THR A 252 7.91 28.56 -20.20
CA THR A 252 8.42 28.29 -21.55
C THR A 252 9.07 26.91 -21.63
N ALA A 253 9.95 26.57 -20.67
CA ALA A 253 10.57 25.25 -20.62
C ALA A 253 9.54 24.12 -20.45
N LEU A 254 8.49 24.34 -19.65
CA LEU A 254 7.38 23.39 -19.51
C LEU A 254 6.64 23.19 -20.83
N LYS A 255 6.33 24.27 -21.56
CA LYS A 255 5.66 24.21 -22.87
C LYS A 255 6.50 23.46 -23.89
N GLU A 256 7.77 23.81 -24.04
CA GLU A 256 8.73 23.16 -24.95
C GLU A 256 8.84 21.65 -24.67
N ARG A 257 8.71 21.25 -23.41
CA ARG A 257 8.74 19.84 -23.03
C ARG A 257 7.59 19.02 -23.61
N PHE A 258 6.43 19.62 -23.87
CA PHE A 258 5.27 18.93 -24.43
C PHE A 258 5.06 19.18 -25.92
N ASP A 259 5.78 20.15 -26.50
CA ASP A 259 5.65 20.50 -27.91
C ASP A 259 5.94 19.29 -28.82
N GLY A 260 5.09 19.10 -29.83
CA GLY A 260 5.16 17.99 -30.79
C GLY A 260 4.86 16.58 -30.25
N LYS A 261 4.73 16.38 -28.93
CA LYS A 261 4.52 15.04 -28.32
C LYS A 261 3.07 14.57 -28.43
N LYS A 262 2.88 13.26 -28.58
CA LYS A 262 1.54 12.66 -28.77
C LYS A 262 1.27 11.46 -27.86
N GLY A 263 0.02 11.33 -27.41
CA GLY A 263 -0.49 10.19 -26.65
C GLY A 263 0.46 9.73 -25.53
N SER A 264 1.06 8.55 -25.68
CA SER A 264 1.98 7.97 -24.70
C SER A 264 3.24 8.80 -24.42
N GLU A 265 3.70 9.62 -25.35
CA GLU A 265 4.87 10.49 -25.14
C GLU A 265 4.58 11.57 -24.11
N VAL A 266 3.38 12.17 -24.18
CA VAL A 266 2.89 13.14 -23.16
C VAL A 266 2.81 12.46 -21.79
N ILE A 267 2.26 11.25 -21.73
CA ILE A 267 2.15 10.50 -20.47
C ILE A 267 3.54 10.18 -19.88
N ASN A 268 4.50 9.80 -20.72
CA ASN A 268 5.86 9.53 -20.25
C ASN A 268 6.52 10.79 -19.67
N GLU A 269 6.26 11.97 -20.25
CA GLU A 269 6.73 13.24 -19.67
C GLU A 269 6.06 13.56 -18.34
N ILE A 270 4.75 13.33 -18.20
CA ILE A 270 4.04 13.48 -16.93
C ILE A 270 4.66 12.55 -15.87
N LYS A 271 4.95 11.29 -16.21
CA LYS A 271 5.64 10.37 -15.29
C LYS A 271 7.04 10.87 -14.93
N ALA A 272 7.78 11.40 -15.90
CA ALA A 272 9.14 11.91 -15.69
C ALA A 272 9.17 13.13 -14.76
N ILE A 273 8.22 14.07 -14.89
CA ILE A 273 8.04 15.20 -13.97
C ILE A 273 7.82 14.69 -12.54
N ASN A 274 6.92 13.72 -12.35
CA ASN A 274 6.62 13.18 -11.03
C ASN A 274 7.79 12.38 -10.40
N ALA A 275 8.68 11.85 -11.24
CA ALA A 275 9.82 11.05 -10.77
C ALA A 275 10.95 11.89 -10.17
N ARG A 276 10.98 13.22 -10.36
CA ARG A 276 12.12 14.08 -9.99
C ARG A 276 11.75 15.21 -9.04
N HIS A 277 12.49 15.34 -7.94
CA HIS A 277 12.31 16.38 -6.93
C HIS A 277 12.17 17.79 -7.55
N SER A 278 13.17 18.17 -8.35
CA SER A 278 13.29 19.50 -8.93
C SER A 278 12.17 19.83 -9.93
N GLU A 279 11.48 18.83 -10.45
CA GLU A 279 10.45 19.00 -11.47
C GLU A 279 9.04 19.01 -10.87
N ILE A 280 8.80 18.26 -9.78
CA ILE A 280 7.48 18.23 -9.12
C ILE A 280 7.28 19.40 -8.14
N LEU A 281 8.33 19.90 -7.48
CA LEU A 281 8.18 21.04 -6.54
C LEU A 281 7.56 22.30 -7.16
N PRO A 282 7.93 22.72 -8.39
CA PRO A 282 7.28 23.85 -9.05
C PRO A 282 5.76 23.69 -9.15
N PHE A 283 5.27 22.48 -9.49
CA PHE A 283 3.83 22.20 -9.54
C PHE A 283 3.19 22.31 -8.16
N ILE A 284 3.84 21.82 -7.10
CA ILE A 284 3.33 21.92 -5.74
C ILE A 284 3.24 23.38 -5.29
N ARG A 285 4.26 24.19 -5.59
CA ARG A 285 4.28 25.62 -5.29
C ARG A 285 3.15 26.35 -6.02
N ALA A 286 2.95 26.04 -7.31
CA ALA A 286 1.85 26.59 -8.09
C ALA A 286 0.48 26.17 -7.55
N ILE A 287 0.28 24.89 -7.21
CA ILE A 287 -0.97 24.40 -6.60
C ILE A 287 -1.23 25.12 -5.28
N ASN A 288 -0.22 25.20 -4.42
CA ASN A 288 -0.31 25.88 -3.13
C ASN A 288 -0.70 27.35 -3.33
N ALA A 289 0.01 28.11 -4.16
CA ALA A 289 -0.33 29.49 -4.50
C ALA A 289 -1.77 29.62 -5.04
N GLY A 290 -2.20 28.71 -5.91
CA GLY A 290 -3.57 28.67 -6.42
C GLY A 290 -4.65 28.42 -5.35
N LEU A 291 -4.31 27.78 -4.23
CA LEU A 291 -5.22 27.41 -3.13
C LEU A 291 -5.18 28.41 -1.95
N THR A 292 -4.01 28.94 -1.59
CA THR A 292 -3.80 29.72 -0.35
C THR A 292 -4.40 31.14 -0.39
N PHE A 293 -4.65 31.71 -1.58
CA PHE A 293 -5.02 33.13 -1.72
C PHE A 293 -6.52 33.41 -1.95
N ASN A 294 -7.39 32.39 -1.91
CA ASN A 294 -8.82 32.59 -2.06
C ASN A 294 -9.61 31.87 -0.96
N GLU A 295 -10.25 32.62 -0.08
CA GLU A 295 -11.36 32.08 0.73
C GLU A 295 -12.37 31.40 -0.23
N GLY A 296 -12.51 30.07 -0.11
CA GLY A 296 -13.52 29.31 -0.83
C GLY A 296 -13.13 28.75 -2.20
N VAL A 297 -11.90 28.27 -2.38
CA VAL A 297 -11.62 27.30 -3.44
C VAL A 297 -12.31 25.99 -3.08
N ASP A 298 -13.55 25.82 -3.54
CA ASP A 298 -14.23 24.54 -3.49
C ASP A 298 -13.87 23.74 -4.74
N ALA A 299 -13.68 22.42 -4.63
CA ALA A 299 -13.69 21.57 -5.81
C ALA A 299 -15.05 21.72 -6.51
N ILE A 300 -15.04 22.08 -7.79
CA ILE A 300 -16.24 22.37 -8.57
C ILE A 300 -16.35 21.36 -9.70
N ALA A 301 -17.50 20.71 -9.84
CA ALA A 301 -17.76 19.73 -10.88
C ALA A 301 -18.98 20.12 -11.72
N GLN A 302 -19.00 19.78 -13.00
CA GLN A 302 -20.20 19.97 -13.82
C GLN A 302 -21.37 19.16 -13.25
N ALA A 303 -22.53 19.80 -13.09
CA ALA A 303 -23.70 19.13 -12.54
C ALA A 303 -24.19 18.05 -13.52
N LYS A 304 -24.27 16.79 -13.07
CA LYS A 304 -24.65 15.61 -13.91
C LYS A 304 -25.98 15.76 -14.69
N SER A 305 -26.83 16.73 -14.34
CA SER A 305 -28.15 16.96 -14.95
C SER A 305 -28.18 18.05 -16.03
N ASP A 306 -27.07 18.76 -16.27
CA ASP A 306 -27.04 19.96 -17.10
C ASP A 306 -26.24 19.69 -18.40
N LYS A 307 -26.93 19.61 -19.54
CA LYS A 307 -26.34 19.49 -20.89
C LYS A 307 -25.78 20.83 -21.43
N ASN A 308 -25.82 21.89 -20.63
CA ASN A 308 -25.49 23.27 -20.99
C ASN A 308 -24.18 23.78 -20.33
N GLY A 309 -23.44 22.94 -19.59
CA GLY A 309 -22.14 23.29 -19.02
C GLY A 309 -22.15 23.95 -17.65
N LYS A 310 -23.24 23.89 -16.86
CA LYS A 310 -23.24 24.53 -15.52
C LYS A 310 -22.50 23.71 -14.47
N TYR A 311 -21.64 24.39 -13.73
CA TYR A 311 -20.85 23.83 -12.66
C TYR A 311 -21.53 23.99 -11.29
N ALA A 312 -21.28 23.03 -10.39
CA ALA A 312 -21.75 23.04 -9.02
C ALA A 312 -20.60 22.71 -8.06
N LYS A 313 -20.61 23.34 -6.87
CA LYS A 313 -19.67 23.01 -5.80
C LYS A 313 -19.87 21.56 -5.38
N MET A 314 -18.77 20.81 -5.28
CA MET A 314 -18.80 19.47 -4.73
C MET A 314 -18.98 19.54 -3.22
N THR A 315 -20.04 18.93 -2.70
CA THR A 315 -20.21 18.71 -1.26
C THR A 315 -19.36 17.52 -0.83
N THR A 316 -18.06 17.70 -0.65
CA THR A 316 -17.21 16.66 -0.03
C THR A 316 -17.51 16.61 1.47
N LYS A 317 -17.77 15.39 1.98
CA LYS A 317 -18.33 15.14 3.33
C LYS A 317 -17.39 15.47 4.50
N THR A 318 -16.13 15.81 4.25
CA THR A 318 -15.13 15.94 5.31
C THR A 318 -14.01 16.88 4.86
N THR A 319 -13.99 18.09 5.43
CA THR A 319 -12.92 19.12 5.37
C THR A 319 -12.74 19.85 4.04
N ASN A 320 -12.82 21.18 4.05
CA ASN A 320 -12.47 22.08 2.93
C ASN A 320 -10.93 22.15 2.73
N GLN A 321 -10.25 21.01 2.77
CA GLN A 321 -8.80 20.91 2.69
C GLN A 321 -8.40 20.24 1.37
N HIS A 322 -7.33 20.76 0.78
CA HIS A 322 -6.83 20.36 -0.53
C HIS A 322 -5.32 20.19 -0.45
N TYR A 323 -4.73 19.18 -1.08
CA TYR A 323 -3.30 18.88 -0.91
C TYR A 323 -2.67 18.61 -2.25
N ALA A 324 -1.52 19.20 -2.58
CA ALA A 324 -0.83 18.83 -3.82
C ALA A 324 -0.36 17.36 -3.78
N ILE A 325 0.15 16.91 -2.63
CA ILE A 325 0.72 15.58 -2.43
C ILE A 325 0.11 14.89 -1.23
N ALA A 326 -0.16 13.59 -1.35
CA ALA A 326 -0.55 12.76 -0.22
C ALA A 326 0.25 11.45 -0.15
N ILE A 327 0.75 11.06 1.03
CA ILE A 327 1.54 9.83 1.23
C ILE A 327 1.00 9.06 2.43
N ASP A 328 0.56 7.82 2.21
CA ASP A 328 -0.13 7.05 3.25
C ASP A 328 0.81 6.48 4.31
N SER A 329 2.03 6.11 3.93
CA SER A 329 3.07 5.69 4.85
C SER A 329 4.39 6.39 4.54
N LEU A 330 4.73 7.41 5.32
CA LEU A 330 6.04 8.05 5.28
C LEU A 330 7.17 7.05 5.56
N THR A 331 6.92 6.04 6.38
CA THR A 331 7.86 4.94 6.59
C THR A 331 8.12 4.17 5.29
N ASN A 332 7.08 3.84 4.51
CA ASN A 332 7.24 3.16 3.22
C ASN A 332 7.98 4.04 2.22
N LYS A 333 7.85 5.37 2.30
CA LYS A 333 8.59 6.29 1.43
C LYS A 333 10.11 6.11 1.54
N PHE A 334 10.65 5.87 2.74
CA PHE A 334 12.08 5.55 2.90
C PHE A 334 12.47 4.24 2.20
N PHE A 335 11.61 3.22 2.24
CA PHE A 335 11.87 1.97 1.52
C PHE A 335 11.78 2.14 0.00
N MET A 336 10.83 2.95 -0.47
CA MET A 336 10.67 3.30 -1.87
C MET A 336 11.89 4.07 -2.40
N ASP A 337 12.41 5.04 -1.65
CA ASP A 337 13.63 5.79 -2.02
C ASP A 337 14.88 4.91 -1.98
N TYR A 338 14.92 3.92 -1.10
CA TYR A 338 15.99 2.93 -1.12
C TYR A 338 15.90 2.01 -2.34
N ALA A 339 14.69 1.61 -2.74
CA ALA A 339 14.47 0.76 -3.91
C ALA A 339 14.85 1.42 -5.24
N SER A 340 14.59 2.72 -5.38
CA SER A 340 14.93 3.48 -6.59
C SER A 340 16.44 3.63 -6.81
N GLN A 341 17.26 3.47 -5.76
CA GLN A 341 18.68 3.82 -5.81
C GLN A 341 19.63 2.65 -5.60
N SER A 342 19.32 1.75 -4.66
CA SER A 342 20.27 0.73 -4.21
C SER A 342 20.60 -0.32 -5.27
N GLY A 343 19.68 -0.56 -6.22
CA GLY A 343 19.81 -1.70 -7.11
C GLY A 343 19.54 -3.06 -6.44
N LYS A 344 19.28 -3.06 -5.12
CA LYS A 344 19.14 -4.26 -4.29
C LYS A 344 17.67 -4.66 -4.18
N THR A 345 17.44 -5.96 -3.99
CA THR A 345 16.11 -6.51 -3.75
C THR A 345 15.77 -6.67 -2.26
N VAL A 346 16.74 -6.40 -1.39
CA VAL A 346 16.62 -6.55 0.07
C VAL A 346 17.25 -5.34 0.75
N ALA A 347 16.45 -4.65 1.58
CA ALA A 347 16.92 -3.74 2.61
C ALA A 347 17.28 -4.59 3.83
N ASP A 348 18.57 -4.90 3.94
CA ASP A 348 19.06 -5.64 5.08
C ASP A 348 19.08 -4.75 6.33
N THR A 349 18.20 -5.03 7.27
CA THR A 349 18.12 -4.34 8.55
C THR A 349 18.91 -5.04 9.66
N THR A 350 19.68 -6.09 9.37
CA THR A 350 20.45 -6.84 10.38
C THR A 350 21.96 -6.73 10.17
N SER A 351 22.43 -6.46 8.95
CA SER A 351 23.86 -6.26 8.68
C SER A 351 24.35 -4.85 9.02
N ALA A 352 25.49 -4.74 9.73
CA ALA A 352 26.14 -3.45 10.01
C ALA A 352 26.64 -2.72 8.75
N ASP A 353 26.93 -3.47 7.67
CA ASP A 353 27.37 -2.92 6.38
C ASP A 353 26.20 -2.49 5.48
N SER A 354 24.96 -2.63 5.96
CA SER A 354 23.78 -2.21 5.21
C SER A 354 23.79 -0.71 4.95
N ASP A 355 23.49 -0.31 3.72
CA ASP A 355 23.27 1.07 3.26
C ASP A 355 21.83 1.55 3.49
N PHE A 356 21.00 0.75 4.16
CA PHE A 356 19.66 1.15 4.55
C PHE A 356 19.67 2.11 5.75
N ILE A 357 18.55 2.83 5.93
CA ILE A 357 18.42 3.92 6.92
C ILE A 357 18.55 3.47 8.39
N TYR A 358 18.41 2.17 8.66
CA TYR A 358 18.67 1.62 10.00
C TYR A 358 19.10 0.15 9.96
N THR A 359 19.76 -0.27 11.03
CA THR A 359 20.10 -1.68 11.30
C THR A 359 19.79 -2.02 12.77
N VAL A 360 19.51 -3.29 13.05
CA VAL A 360 19.13 -3.81 14.36
C VAL A 360 19.91 -5.06 14.67
N ASN A 361 20.65 -5.02 15.78
CA ASN A 361 21.46 -6.11 16.28
C ASN A 361 20.96 -6.52 17.67
N PRO A 362 20.06 -7.52 17.77
CA PRO A 362 19.58 -8.02 19.05
C PRO A 362 20.61 -8.94 19.74
N ASN A 363 20.69 -8.84 21.06
CA ASN A 363 21.39 -9.78 21.94
C ASN A 363 20.36 -10.35 22.94
N PHE A 364 19.82 -11.53 22.61
CA PHE A 364 18.77 -12.15 23.39
C PHE A 364 19.22 -12.63 24.77
N ASP A 365 20.48 -13.04 24.92
CA ASP A 365 21.04 -13.49 26.20
C ASP A 365 21.05 -12.36 27.24
N LYS A 366 21.35 -11.15 26.78
CA LYS A 366 21.36 -9.94 27.61
C LYS A 366 20.03 -9.19 27.62
N LYS A 367 19.07 -9.58 26.77
CA LYS A 367 17.84 -8.84 26.50
C LYS A 367 18.10 -7.40 26.03
N GLU A 368 19.12 -7.24 25.20
CA GLU A 368 19.54 -5.95 24.66
C GLU A 368 19.32 -5.90 23.15
N ALA A 369 19.15 -4.71 22.58
CA ALA A 369 19.25 -4.52 21.14
C ALA A 369 19.98 -3.21 20.81
N THR A 370 20.86 -3.27 19.81
CA THR A 370 21.48 -2.06 19.26
C THR A 370 20.81 -1.70 17.95
N VAL A 371 20.21 -0.51 17.88
CA VAL A 371 19.69 0.08 16.66
C VAL A 371 20.67 1.13 16.16
N THR A 372 21.15 0.97 14.94
CA THR A 372 22.01 1.99 14.30
C THR A 372 21.18 2.76 13.28
N LEU A 373 21.16 4.09 13.39
CA LEU A 373 20.48 4.99 12.46
C LEU A 373 21.48 5.59 11.48
N ASP A 374 21.21 5.50 10.19
CA ASP A 374 22.08 5.99 9.12
C ASP A 374 21.51 7.24 8.46
N LYS A 375 21.93 8.41 8.93
CA LYS A 375 21.58 9.70 8.29
C LYS A 375 22.31 9.92 6.96
N GLU A 376 23.36 9.15 6.68
CA GLU A 376 24.13 9.28 5.46
C GLU A 376 23.56 8.43 4.32
N SER A 377 22.68 7.47 4.63
CA SER A 377 21.90 6.72 3.67
C SER A 377 21.18 7.65 2.69
N GLN A 378 21.28 7.36 1.40
CA GLN A 378 20.69 8.21 0.37
C GLN A 378 19.15 8.23 0.46
N ALA A 379 18.53 7.11 0.83
CA ALA A 379 17.09 7.04 1.08
C ALA A 379 16.65 8.01 2.19
N TYR A 380 17.44 8.14 3.26
CA TYR A 380 17.18 9.11 4.32
C TYR A 380 17.28 10.54 3.79
N LYS A 381 18.36 10.86 3.07
CA LYS A 381 18.60 12.19 2.50
C LYS A 381 17.50 12.61 1.53
N ASN A 382 17.08 11.74 0.61
CA ASN A 382 16.03 12.07 -0.35
C ASN A 382 14.70 12.31 0.33
N THR A 383 14.26 11.39 1.21
CA THR A 383 12.98 11.52 1.89
C THR A 383 12.96 12.76 2.76
N THR A 384 13.99 13.01 3.56
CA THR A 384 14.03 14.17 4.46
C THR A 384 14.20 15.50 3.72
N SER A 385 15.00 15.55 2.65
CA SER A 385 15.11 16.73 1.79
C SER A 385 13.77 17.06 1.13
N PHE A 386 13.07 16.05 0.60
CA PHE A 386 11.76 16.23 0.00
C PHE A 386 10.73 16.76 1.02
N LEU A 387 10.64 16.14 2.20
CA LEU A 387 9.74 16.60 3.26
C LEU A 387 10.10 18.01 3.75
N GLN A 388 11.40 18.36 3.75
CA GLN A 388 11.85 19.70 4.09
C GLN A 388 11.39 20.74 3.08
N GLU A 389 11.46 20.45 1.78
CA GLU A 389 10.96 21.36 0.74
C GLU A 389 9.44 21.54 0.84
N LEU A 390 8.69 20.46 1.09
CA LEU A 390 7.25 20.57 1.37
C LEU A 390 6.98 21.44 2.59
N LYS A 391 7.76 21.28 3.66
CA LYS A 391 7.66 22.14 4.85
C LYS A 391 7.92 23.61 4.53
N ASN A 392 8.96 23.88 3.76
CA ASN A 392 9.31 25.25 3.37
C ASN A 392 8.16 25.91 2.60
N ILE A 393 7.47 25.15 1.74
CA ILE A 393 6.26 25.63 1.04
C ILE A 393 5.12 25.85 2.04
N ALA A 394 4.84 24.89 2.93
CA ALA A 394 3.75 25.01 3.90
C ALA A 394 3.93 26.16 4.90
N LEU A 395 5.17 26.49 5.27
CA LEU A 395 5.48 27.63 6.15
C LEU A 395 5.23 28.99 5.48
N GLN A 396 5.12 29.05 4.15
CA GLN A 396 4.72 30.26 3.44
C GLN A 396 3.20 30.52 3.55
N ASN A 397 2.44 29.52 4.02
CA ASN A 397 1.00 29.64 4.19
C ASN A 397 0.67 30.36 5.50
N ASN A 398 -0.44 31.10 5.50
CA ASN A 398 -0.95 31.75 6.72
C ASN A 398 -1.50 30.77 7.77
N ASN A 399 -1.42 29.46 7.52
CA ASN A 399 -1.96 28.39 8.37
C ASN A 399 -0.92 27.71 9.27
N ALA A 400 0.36 28.10 9.21
CA ALA A 400 1.42 27.42 9.98
C ALA A 400 1.18 27.42 11.50
N THR A 401 0.44 28.41 12.03
CA THR A 401 0.10 28.55 13.45
C THR A 401 -1.23 27.85 13.84
N ASN A 402 -1.90 27.19 12.89
CA ASN A 402 -3.15 26.47 13.16
C ASN A 402 -2.92 25.34 14.17
N THR A 403 -3.88 25.04 15.03
CA THR A 403 -3.76 23.96 16.01
C THR A 403 -3.96 22.57 15.41
N ASP A 404 -4.66 22.46 14.27
CA ASP A 404 -4.76 21.22 13.51
C ASP A 404 -3.60 21.10 12.51
N ILE A 405 -2.75 20.08 12.72
CA ILE A 405 -1.64 19.78 11.82
C ILE A 405 -2.12 19.61 10.37
N ALA A 406 -3.29 19.02 10.12
CA ALA A 406 -3.75 18.87 8.73
C ALA A 406 -3.97 20.24 8.05
N ALA A 407 -4.55 21.20 8.77
CA ALA A 407 -4.73 22.56 8.29
C ALA A 407 -3.41 23.33 8.09
N GLN A 408 -2.38 23.05 8.90
CA GLN A 408 -1.05 23.66 8.74
C GLN A 408 -0.41 23.33 7.38
N TRP A 409 -0.72 22.15 6.82
CA TRP A 409 -0.16 21.65 5.56
C TRP A 409 -1.12 21.74 4.37
N ASP A 410 -2.29 22.36 4.57
CA ASP A 410 -3.27 22.59 3.53
C ASP A 410 -2.63 23.33 2.34
N GLY A 411 -3.00 22.91 1.13
CA GLY A 411 -2.38 23.31 -0.14
C GLY A 411 -1.15 22.50 -0.54
N VAL A 412 -0.48 21.82 0.40
CA VAL A 412 0.86 21.24 0.16
C VAL A 412 0.89 19.74 0.31
N PHE A 413 0.69 19.23 1.52
CA PHE A 413 1.04 17.85 1.84
C PHE A 413 0.12 17.21 2.88
N LEU A 414 -0.30 15.98 2.62
CA LEU A 414 -1.00 15.14 3.57
C LEU A 414 -0.24 13.85 3.82
N SER A 415 0.02 13.53 5.10
CA SER A 415 0.37 12.17 5.50
C SER A 415 -0.88 11.46 6.04
N GLY A 416 -0.99 10.15 5.81
CA GLY A 416 -2.05 9.34 6.42
C GLY A 416 -2.09 9.52 7.94
N LYS A 417 -3.20 10.05 8.46
CA LYS A 417 -3.40 10.40 9.88
C LYS A 417 -4.29 9.36 10.56
N MET A 418 -4.00 9.09 11.83
CA MET A 418 -4.94 8.42 12.72
C MET A 418 -5.73 9.49 13.46
N ASP A 419 -7.00 9.66 13.12
CA ASP A 419 -7.91 10.40 13.99
C ASP A 419 -8.30 9.52 15.21
N ALA A 420 -8.97 10.09 16.20
CA ALA A 420 -9.38 9.43 17.43
C ALA A 420 -10.15 8.11 17.17
N SER A 421 -10.88 8.01 16.05
CA SER A 421 -11.77 6.89 15.71
C SER A 421 -11.38 6.06 14.48
N ALA A 422 -10.62 6.59 13.51
CA ALA A 422 -10.24 5.88 12.29
C ALA A 422 -8.91 6.36 11.68
N LYS A 423 -8.27 5.51 10.88
CA LYS A 423 -7.19 5.93 9.96
C LYS A 423 -7.86 6.62 8.77
N LEU A 424 -7.54 7.89 8.55
CA LEU A 424 -7.87 8.60 7.32
C LEU A 424 -6.85 8.17 6.27
N TYR A 425 -7.34 7.55 5.19
CA TYR A 425 -6.51 7.15 4.07
C TYR A 425 -6.33 8.33 3.12
N VAL A 426 -5.12 8.55 2.63
CA VAL A 426 -4.83 9.62 1.65
C VAL A 426 -5.67 9.51 0.37
N SER A 427 -6.09 8.29 0.03
CA SER A 427 -6.99 8.00 -1.08
C SER A 427 -8.34 8.72 -0.99
N GLU A 428 -8.83 9.01 0.23
CA GLU A 428 -10.09 9.75 0.41
C GLU A 428 -9.98 11.20 -0.11
N TYR A 429 -8.83 11.84 0.11
CA TYR A 429 -8.51 13.18 -0.40
C TYR A 429 -8.08 13.14 -1.86
N PHE A 430 -7.49 12.05 -2.33
CA PHE A 430 -7.25 11.88 -3.76
C PHE A 430 -8.56 11.80 -4.54
N ASN A 431 -9.54 11.05 -4.03
CA ASN A 431 -10.85 10.87 -4.64
C ASN A 431 -11.71 12.14 -4.76
N SER A 432 -11.41 13.21 -4.02
CA SER A 432 -12.08 14.50 -4.21
C SER A 432 -11.65 15.18 -5.52
N GLY A 433 -10.59 14.70 -6.17
CA GLY A 433 -9.99 15.32 -7.34
C GLY A 433 -9.05 16.49 -7.02
N SER A 434 -8.91 16.87 -5.75
CA SER A 434 -8.09 18.01 -5.32
C SER A 434 -6.68 17.63 -4.87
N THR A 435 -6.22 16.44 -5.25
CA THR A 435 -4.86 15.99 -4.98
C THR A 435 -4.17 15.61 -6.27
N LEU A 436 -3.00 16.21 -6.55
CA LEU A 436 -2.26 15.95 -7.78
C LEU A 436 -1.63 14.57 -7.73
N TYR A 437 -1.07 14.24 -6.57
CA TYR A 437 -0.38 12.99 -6.35
C TYR A 437 -0.83 12.30 -5.08
N SER A 438 -0.96 10.98 -5.13
CA SER A 438 -1.12 10.16 -3.94
C SER A 438 -0.20 8.94 -3.98
N SER A 439 0.28 8.50 -2.82
CA SER A 439 1.01 7.24 -2.66
C SER A 439 0.35 6.36 -1.63
N GLY A 440 0.16 5.10 -1.98
CA GLY A 440 -0.38 4.10 -1.08
C GLY A 440 -0.03 2.69 -1.53
N SER A 441 -0.49 1.72 -0.74
CA SER A 441 -0.27 0.32 -1.04
C SER A 441 -1.45 -0.30 -1.79
N THR A 442 -1.23 -1.40 -2.50
CA THR A 442 -2.29 -2.13 -3.25
C THR A 442 -3.45 -2.58 -2.36
N ALA A 443 -3.19 -2.83 -1.07
CA ALA A 443 -4.25 -3.08 -0.08
C ALA A 443 -5.25 -1.90 0.06
N GLY A 444 -4.79 -0.67 -0.15
CA GLY A 444 -5.59 0.56 -0.15
C GLY A 444 -6.16 0.93 -1.53
N MET A 445 -5.86 0.17 -2.58
CA MET A 445 -6.26 0.49 -3.94
C MET A 445 -7.78 0.61 -4.09
N TRP A 446 -8.55 -0.22 -3.37
CA TRP A 446 -10.03 -0.17 -3.33
C TRP A 446 -10.59 1.20 -2.97
N ALA A 447 -9.87 1.96 -2.15
CA ALA A 447 -10.33 3.29 -1.77
C ALA A 447 -10.31 4.23 -2.97
N TYR A 448 -9.35 4.12 -3.89
CA TYR A 448 -9.33 4.88 -5.15
C TYR A 448 -10.48 4.51 -6.10
N GLN A 449 -11.15 3.38 -5.86
CA GLN A 449 -12.20 2.82 -6.72
C GLN A 449 -13.61 3.30 -6.36
N SER A 450 -13.86 3.62 -5.09
CA SER A 450 -15.20 4.00 -4.60
C SER A 450 -15.55 5.46 -4.92
N SER A 451 -14.71 6.16 -5.67
CA SER A 451 -14.88 7.56 -6.04
C SER A 451 -16.07 7.72 -7.00
N THR A 452 -17.00 8.62 -6.68
CA THR A 452 -18.04 9.08 -7.60
C THR A 452 -17.59 10.24 -8.48
N ASN A 453 -16.39 10.78 -8.23
CA ASN A 453 -15.94 12.08 -8.73
C ASN A 453 -14.81 11.93 -9.75
N LEU A 454 -13.74 11.21 -9.43
CA LEU A 454 -12.68 10.89 -10.38
C LEU A 454 -13.04 9.67 -11.23
N ASN A 455 -12.84 9.80 -12.54
CA ASN A 455 -12.84 8.68 -13.46
C ASN A 455 -11.53 7.89 -13.31
N ARG A 456 -11.61 6.56 -13.28
CA ARG A 456 -10.45 5.67 -13.16
C ARG A 456 -9.41 5.89 -14.28
N TYR A 457 -9.85 6.30 -15.47
CA TYR A 457 -8.94 6.58 -16.58
C TYR A 457 -8.11 7.86 -16.37
N ASP A 458 -8.52 8.76 -15.47
CA ASP A 458 -7.76 9.98 -15.16
C ASP A 458 -6.71 9.76 -14.05
N ILE A 459 -6.59 8.52 -13.59
CA ILE A 459 -5.59 8.10 -12.62
C ILE A 459 -4.48 7.39 -13.37
N LEU A 460 -3.30 8.01 -13.38
CA LEU A 460 -2.09 7.42 -13.92
C LEU A 460 -1.28 6.79 -12.80
N VAL A 461 -0.89 5.54 -12.95
CA VAL A 461 -0.05 4.84 -11.97
C VAL A 461 1.43 4.96 -12.35
N THR A 462 2.27 5.19 -11.35
CA THR A 462 3.73 5.29 -11.47
C THR A 462 4.44 4.68 -10.25
N SER A 463 5.76 4.52 -10.34
CA SER A 463 6.63 4.17 -9.22
C SER A 463 6.67 5.28 -8.16
N ALA A 464 7.57 5.18 -7.18
CA ALA A 464 7.74 6.19 -6.13
C ALA A 464 7.86 7.64 -6.66
N ILE A 465 7.21 8.60 -5.99
CA ILE A 465 7.54 10.01 -6.19
C ILE A 465 8.99 10.24 -5.83
N ASN A 466 9.61 11.12 -6.61
CA ASN A 466 10.97 11.55 -6.36
C ASN A 466 11.96 10.37 -6.26
N ALA A 467 11.75 9.35 -7.11
CA ALA A 467 12.72 8.29 -7.33
C ALA A 467 13.92 8.87 -8.10
N GLU A 468 14.80 9.63 -7.43
CA GLU A 468 16.08 10.05 -8.00
C GLU A 468 16.92 8.82 -8.31
N GLY A 469 16.87 8.31 -9.55
CA GLY A 469 17.56 7.08 -9.94
C GLY A 469 16.74 6.22 -10.90
N ASN A 470 16.78 4.90 -10.69
CA ASN A 470 15.97 3.97 -11.46
C ASN A 470 14.52 4.01 -10.95
N GLN A 471 13.55 3.79 -11.84
CA GLN A 471 12.16 3.56 -11.43
C GLN A 471 12.09 2.23 -10.64
N GLY A 472 12.34 2.31 -9.33
CA GLY A 472 12.29 1.19 -8.40
C GLY A 472 10.95 1.13 -7.68
N TYR A 473 10.56 -0.07 -7.28
CA TYR A 473 9.26 -0.33 -6.66
C TYR A 473 9.48 -0.94 -5.27
N PHE A 474 8.56 -0.72 -4.34
CA PHE A 474 8.65 -1.34 -3.02
C PHE A 474 7.53 -2.36 -2.86
N LEU A 475 7.90 -3.63 -2.76
CA LEU A 475 6.97 -4.69 -2.37
C LEU A 475 7.02 -4.82 -0.85
N SER A 476 6.12 -4.10 -0.18
CA SER A 476 5.89 -4.34 1.24
C SER A 476 5.31 -5.74 1.48
N GLN A 477 5.61 -6.25 2.64
CA GLN A 477 5.02 -7.48 3.11
C GLN A 477 3.51 -7.29 3.34
N GLY A 478 2.70 -8.17 2.76
CA GLY A 478 1.31 -8.34 3.17
C GLY A 478 1.22 -9.34 4.33
N PRO A 479 0.02 -9.52 4.92
CA PRO A 479 -0.14 -10.47 6.02
C PRO A 479 0.17 -11.90 5.55
N GLY A 480 1.08 -12.56 6.26
CA GLY A 480 1.45 -13.96 6.04
C GLY A 480 0.69 -14.91 6.95
N ILE A 481 1.00 -16.21 6.82
CA ILE A 481 0.40 -17.27 7.62
C ILE A 481 1.46 -17.85 8.54
N ALA A 482 1.16 -17.80 9.83
CA ALA A 482 1.96 -18.35 10.90
C ALA A 482 1.12 -19.36 11.70
N GLY A 483 1.72 -20.01 12.70
CA GLY A 483 0.98 -20.96 13.52
C GLY A 483 1.67 -21.30 14.83
N PHE A 484 0.90 -21.94 15.70
CA PHE A 484 1.43 -22.71 16.81
C PHE A 484 1.31 -24.20 16.48
N ASN A 485 2.15 -25.02 17.10
CA ASN A 485 2.02 -26.47 17.01
C ASN A 485 0.65 -26.89 17.57
N SER A 486 -0.09 -27.75 16.86
CA SER A 486 -1.42 -28.19 17.29
C SER A 486 -1.33 -28.89 18.65
N GLN A 487 -2.31 -28.61 19.52
CA GLN A 487 -2.36 -29.13 20.88
C GLN A 487 -3.58 -30.06 21.07
N GLY A 488 -3.47 -30.94 22.05
CA GLY A 488 -4.54 -31.85 22.46
C GLY A 488 -4.46 -33.26 21.88
N SER A 489 -5.43 -34.11 22.26
CA SER A 489 -5.44 -35.53 21.89
C SER A 489 -5.61 -35.79 20.39
N ASN A 490 -6.14 -34.83 19.63
CA ASN A 490 -6.29 -34.89 18.17
C ASN A 490 -5.24 -34.07 17.42
N ALA A 491 -4.14 -33.64 18.07
CA ALA A 491 -3.11 -32.80 17.46
C ALA A 491 -2.59 -33.39 16.13
N ALA A 492 -2.28 -34.68 16.08
CA ALA A 492 -1.79 -35.33 14.86
C ALA A 492 -2.76 -35.26 13.67
N GLU A 493 -4.07 -35.31 13.90
CA GLU A 493 -5.07 -35.15 12.84
C GLU A 493 -5.18 -33.69 12.41
N LYS A 494 -5.11 -32.76 13.36
CA LYS A 494 -5.08 -31.31 13.06
C LYS A 494 -3.86 -30.95 12.21
N GLU A 495 -2.69 -31.48 12.53
CA GLU A 495 -1.47 -31.26 11.75
C GLU A 495 -1.63 -31.67 10.29
N LYS A 496 -2.26 -32.83 10.02
CA LYS A 496 -2.58 -33.25 8.64
C LYS A 496 -3.50 -32.25 7.94
N THR A 497 -4.54 -31.78 8.62
CA THR A 497 -5.46 -30.76 8.07
C THR A 497 -4.78 -29.40 7.89
N VAL A 498 -3.84 -29.03 8.76
CA VAL A 498 -3.02 -27.82 8.59
C VAL A 498 -2.19 -27.94 7.32
N THR A 499 -1.45 -29.03 7.13
CA THR A 499 -0.66 -29.27 5.91
C THR A 499 -1.56 -29.25 4.66
N ASP A 500 -2.70 -29.94 4.69
CA ASP A 500 -3.65 -29.97 3.58
C ASP A 500 -4.23 -28.58 3.25
N PHE A 501 -4.56 -27.80 4.28
CA PHE A 501 -5.08 -26.44 4.10
C PHE A 501 -4.02 -25.51 3.53
N LEU A 502 -2.78 -25.55 4.04
CA LEU A 502 -1.67 -24.78 3.50
C LEU A 502 -1.40 -25.15 2.03
N ASN A 503 -1.32 -26.44 1.70
CA ASN A 503 -1.20 -26.89 0.31
C ASN A 503 -2.35 -26.39 -0.58
N TYR A 504 -3.56 -26.27 -0.03
CA TYR A 504 -4.71 -25.77 -0.77
C TYR A 504 -4.63 -24.26 -1.07
N ILE A 505 -4.32 -23.44 -0.08
CA ILE A 505 -4.37 -21.97 -0.26
C ILE A 505 -3.24 -21.44 -1.16
N TYR A 506 -2.13 -22.16 -1.24
CA TYR A 506 -0.99 -21.76 -2.08
C TYR A 506 -1.14 -22.16 -3.55
N LYS A 507 -2.15 -22.97 -3.92
CA LYS A 507 -2.43 -23.27 -5.33
C LYS A 507 -2.56 -21.97 -6.13
N ALA A 508 -1.96 -21.92 -7.33
CA ALA A 508 -1.85 -20.69 -8.12
C ALA A 508 -3.19 -19.97 -8.33
N ASN A 509 -4.23 -20.71 -8.70
CA ASN A 509 -5.58 -20.18 -8.89
C ASN A 509 -6.23 -19.69 -7.58
N VAL A 510 -5.96 -20.36 -6.46
CA VAL A 510 -6.49 -19.99 -5.14
C VAL A 510 -5.82 -18.71 -4.63
N GLN A 511 -4.50 -18.60 -4.77
CA GLN A 511 -3.78 -17.36 -4.47
C GLN A 511 -4.21 -16.20 -5.35
N ALA A 512 -4.35 -16.41 -6.66
CA ALA A 512 -4.77 -15.37 -7.57
C ALA A 512 -6.19 -14.88 -7.24
N ALA A 513 -7.14 -15.79 -7.01
CA ALA A 513 -8.51 -15.44 -6.64
C ALA A 513 -8.57 -14.68 -5.30
N SER A 514 -7.83 -15.12 -4.28
CA SER A 514 -7.80 -14.43 -2.99
C SER A 514 -7.09 -13.08 -3.06
N SER A 515 -6.09 -12.94 -3.94
CA SER A 515 -5.40 -11.68 -4.25
C SER A 515 -6.36 -10.68 -4.91
N ILE A 516 -7.13 -11.11 -5.91
CA ILE A 516 -8.17 -10.29 -6.56
C ILE A 516 -9.22 -9.82 -5.55
N GLN A 517 -9.66 -10.71 -4.66
CA GLN A 517 -10.68 -10.37 -3.66
C GLN A 517 -10.15 -9.40 -2.60
N SER A 518 -8.90 -9.57 -2.18
CA SER A 518 -8.29 -8.78 -1.11
C SER A 518 -7.68 -7.46 -1.59
N GLY A 519 -7.26 -7.37 -2.85
CA GLY A 519 -6.48 -6.27 -3.43
C GLY A 519 -4.98 -6.39 -3.22
N TYR A 520 -4.50 -7.49 -2.61
CA TYR A 520 -3.07 -7.80 -2.53
C TYR A 520 -2.60 -8.50 -3.81
N LEU A 521 -1.27 -8.63 -3.93
CA LEU A 521 -0.64 -9.46 -4.93
C LEU A 521 -0.37 -10.87 -4.39
N PRO A 522 -0.34 -11.88 -5.28
CA PRO A 522 0.14 -13.22 -4.92
C PRO A 522 1.59 -13.20 -4.43
N SER A 523 1.92 -14.16 -3.57
CA SER A 523 3.29 -14.38 -3.08
C SER A 523 4.06 -15.40 -3.93
N THR A 524 3.35 -16.16 -4.77
CA THR A 524 3.95 -17.17 -5.65
C THR A 524 4.12 -16.68 -7.08
N LYS A 525 5.15 -17.16 -7.79
CA LYS A 525 5.36 -16.85 -9.22
C LYS A 525 4.21 -17.39 -10.07
N ASP A 526 3.77 -18.61 -9.79
CA ASP A 526 2.65 -19.22 -10.50
C ASP A 526 1.32 -18.50 -10.22
N GLY A 527 1.09 -18.11 -8.95
CA GLY A 527 -0.04 -17.28 -8.57
C GLY A 527 -0.02 -15.93 -9.27
N MET A 528 1.15 -15.30 -9.37
CA MET A 528 1.33 -14.04 -10.11
C MET A 528 1.04 -14.21 -11.61
N SER A 529 1.60 -15.24 -12.26
CA SER A 529 1.35 -15.54 -13.68
C SER A 529 -0.14 -15.74 -13.97
N VAL A 530 -0.84 -16.45 -13.08
CA VAL A 530 -2.28 -16.65 -13.17
C VAL A 530 -3.04 -15.33 -12.91
N PHE A 531 -2.64 -14.56 -11.90
CA PHE A 531 -3.20 -13.24 -11.57
C PHE A 531 -3.08 -12.24 -12.74
N GLU A 532 -1.92 -12.20 -13.41
CA GLU A 532 -1.70 -11.38 -14.62
C GLU A 532 -2.70 -11.76 -15.73
N LYS A 533 -2.84 -13.06 -16.00
CA LYS A 533 -3.76 -13.60 -17.01
C LYS A 533 -5.24 -13.34 -16.70
N TYR A 534 -5.62 -13.37 -15.42
CA TYR A 534 -6.97 -13.01 -14.97
C TYR A 534 -7.31 -11.57 -15.29
N HIS A 535 -6.32 -10.68 -15.19
CA HIS A 535 -6.53 -9.27 -15.38
C HIS A 535 -6.74 -8.96 -16.85
N THR A 536 -5.97 -9.51 -17.80
CA THR A 536 -6.03 -9.20 -19.23
C THR A 536 -7.29 -9.69 -20.01
N GLU A 537 -8.45 -9.77 -19.34
CA GLU A 537 -9.82 -9.88 -19.88
C GLU A 537 -10.38 -11.27 -20.22
N LYS A 538 -9.68 -12.38 -19.94
CA LYS A 538 -10.06 -13.64 -20.61
C LYS A 538 -10.25 -14.87 -19.73
N PHE A 539 -10.10 -14.81 -18.40
CA PHE A 539 -10.36 -15.96 -17.52
C PHE A 539 -11.51 -15.70 -16.53
N ASN A 540 -12.48 -16.60 -16.48
CA ASN A 540 -13.59 -16.60 -15.53
C ASN A 540 -13.22 -17.37 -14.25
N VAL A 541 -12.92 -16.63 -13.17
CA VAL A 541 -12.57 -17.17 -11.83
C VAL A 541 -13.60 -18.14 -11.25
N ASN A 542 -14.89 -17.97 -11.60
CA ASN A 542 -15.96 -18.77 -11.02
C ASN A 542 -16.04 -20.15 -11.68
N THR A 543 -15.76 -20.22 -12.97
CA THR A 543 -15.87 -21.46 -13.75
C THR A 543 -14.52 -22.15 -13.96
N GLY A 544 -13.41 -21.42 -13.86
CA GLY A 544 -12.10 -21.94 -14.26
C GLY A 544 -11.88 -21.92 -15.78
N GLU A 545 -12.78 -21.28 -16.54
CA GLU A 545 -12.80 -21.32 -18.00
C GLU A 545 -12.43 -19.96 -18.61
N TRP A 546 -11.95 -19.97 -19.85
CA TRP A 546 -11.62 -18.75 -20.58
C TRP A 546 -12.85 -18.18 -21.32
N ASN A 547 -13.05 -16.87 -21.30
CA ASN A 547 -14.03 -16.18 -22.15
C ASN A 547 -13.47 -16.13 -23.58
N VAL A 548 -14.08 -16.92 -24.46
CA VAL A 548 -13.53 -17.31 -25.76
C VAL A 548 -13.82 -16.23 -26.82
N ASP A 549 -12.84 -15.37 -27.07
CA ASP A 549 -12.62 -14.66 -28.34
C ASP A 549 -11.10 -14.43 -28.48
N LEU A 550 -10.38 -15.51 -28.80
CA LEU A 550 -8.94 -15.53 -29.07
C LEU A 550 -8.70 -16.15 -30.44
N ASP A 551 -7.64 -15.72 -31.14
CA ASP A 551 -7.11 -16.52 -32.24
C ASP A 551 -6.65 -17.89 -31.72
N ALA A 552 -6.73 -18.90 -32.58
CA ALA A 552 -6.57 -20.30 -32.20
C ALA A 552 -5.17 -20.64 -31.64
N GLU A 553 -4.16 -19.85 -31.98
CA GLU A 553 -2.75 -20.08 -31.63
C GLU A 553 -2.47 -19.64 -30.19
N THR A 554 -2.91 -18.43 -29.81
CA THR A 554 -2.79 -17.93 -28.42
C THR A 554 -3.59 -18.81 -27.44
N ASN A 555 -4.71 -19.36 -27.90
CA ASN A 555 -5.56 -20.25 -27.12
C ASN A 555 -4.91 -21.63 -26.89
N ALA A 556 -4.13 -22.12 -27.85
CA ALA A 556 -3.41 -23.39 -27.76
C ALA A 556 -2.23 -23.31 -26.76
N ASP A 557 -1.43 -22.25 -26.81
CA ASP A 557 -0.27 -22.07 -25.92
C ASP A 557 -0.70 -21.86 -24.46
N LEU A 558 -1.78 -21.09 -24.22
CA LEU A 558 -2.31 -20.86 -22.88
C LEU A 558 -2.96 -22.11 -22.29
N LYS A 559 -3.72 -22.84 -23.09
CA LYS A 559 -4.31 -24.13 -22.69
C LYS A 559 -3.20 -25.14 -22.38
N ALA A 560 -2.17 -25.22 -23.23
CA ALA A 560 -1.01 -26.09 -23.00
C ALA A 560 -0.27 -25.72 -21.70
N GLU A 561 -0.12 -24.44 -21.37
CA GLU A 561 0.52 -24.02 -20.11
C GLU A 561 -0.34 -24.33 -18.88
N VAL A 562 -1.67 -24.16 -18.94
CA VAL A 562 -2.57 -24.57 -17.86
C VAL A 562 -2.57 -26.08 -17.69
N GLU A 563 -2.67 -26.85 -18.77
CA GLU A 563 -2.58 -28.31 -18.75
C GLU A 563 -1.21 -28.80 -18.25
N ARG A 564 -0.13 -28.08 -18.59
CA ARG A 564 1.22 -28.32 -18.06
C ARG A 564 1.27 -28.07 -16.55
N LEU A 565 0.69 -26.97 -16.06
CA LEU A 565 0.60 -26.67 -14.62
C LEU A 565 -0.28 -27.68 -13.89
N GLU A 566 -1.42 -28.10 -14.48
CA GLU A 566 -2.31 -29.13 -13.93
C GLU A 566 -1.62 -30.49 -13.82
N SER A 567 -0.90 -30.91 -14.87
CA SER A 567 -0.20 -32.19 -14.93
C SER A 567 1.06 -32.23 -14.08
N THR A 568 1.79 -31.12 -13.98
CA THR A 568 3.01 -31.01 -13.15
C THR A 568 2.69 -31.10 -11.66
N TYR A 569 1.53 -30.56 -11.24
CA TYR A 569 1.19 -30.41 -9.82
C TYR A 569 -0.07 -31.20 -9.39
N ASN A 570 -0.57 -32.07 -10.27
CA ASN A 570 -1.72 -32.98 -10.04
C ASN A 570 -2.99 -32.24 -9.56
N PHE A 571 -3.34 -31.14 -10.23
CA PHE A 571 -4.55 -30.37 -9.94
C PHE A 571 -5.75 -30.86 -10.75
N LYS A 572 -6.90 -31.04 -10.10
CA LYS A 572 -8.21 -31.04 -10.79
C LYS A 572 -8.94 -29.77 -10.40
N PHE A 573 -9.36 -28.98 -11.39
CA PHE A 573 -10.25 -27.84 -11.17
C PHE A 573 -11.58 -28.33 -10.62
N ALA A 574 -11.91 -27.91 -9.40
CA ALA A 574 -13.27 -27.98 -8.91
C ALA A 574 -13.95 -26.64 -9.25
N PRO A 575 -15.09 -26.62 -9.95
CA PRO A 575 -15.80 -25.38 -10.21
C PRO A 575 -16.18 -24.72 -8.87
N ILE A 576 -15.85 -23.44 -8.73
CA ILE A 576 -16.26 -22.61 -7.58
C ILE A 576 -17.74 -22.33 -7.77
N THR A 577 -18.59 -23.23 -7.27
CA THR A 577 -20.05 -23.04 -7.34
C THR A 577 -20.44 -21.88 -6.43
N ALA A 578 -20.80 -20.76 -7.05
CA ALA A 578 -21.47 -19.61 -6.48
C ALA A 578 -20.74 -18.92 -5.31
N VAL A 579 -19.79 -18.04 -5.66
CA VAL A 579 -19.63 -16.79 -4.90
C VAL A 579 -20.72 -15.86 -5.42
N ASP A 580 -21.46 -15.23 -4.50
CA ASP A 580 -22.57 -14.33 -4.82
C ASP A 580 -22.08 -13.30 -5.86
N SER A 581 -22.67 -13.33 -7.05
CA SER A 581 -22.12 -12.72 -8.26
C SER A 581 -22.03 -11.19 -8.20
N ASN A 582 -22.54 -10.57 -7.13
CA ASN A 582 -22.56 -9.13 -6.95
C ASN A 582 -21.30 -8.58 -6.24
N ASP A 583 -20.52 -9.41 -5.51
CA ASP A 583 -19.37 -8.93 -4.74
C ASP A 583 -18.02 -9.05 -5.47
N ILE A 584 -17.91 -9.93 -6.48
CA ILE A 584 -16.68 -10.11 -7.30
C ILE A 584 -16.60 -9.08 -8.41
N ILE A 585 -17.74 -8.52 -8.86
CA ILE A 585 -17.78 -7.60 -10.00
C ILE A 585 -16.94 -6.36 -9.71
N VAL A 586 -16.91 -5.85 -8.48
CA VAL A 586 -16.13 -4.66 -8.12
C VAL A 586 -14.61 -4.86 -8.28
N GLY A 587 -14.10 -6.11 -8.23
CA GLY A 587 -12.68 -6.42 -8.43
C GLY A 587 -12.24 -6.60 -9.88
N LYS A 588 -13.17 -6.68 -10.83
CA LYS A 588 -12.86 -6.83 -12.27
C LYS A 588 -12.36 -5.55 -12.94
N TRP A 589 -12.64 -4.38 -12.38
CA TRP A 589 -12.63 -3.13 -13.16
C TRP A 589 -11.39 -2.24 -13.01
N LEU A 590 -10.52 -2.48 -12.04
CA LEU A 590 -9.51 -1.48 -11.63
C LEU A 590 -8.07 -1.98 -11.48
N THR A 591 -7.84 -3.27 -11.65
CA THR A 591 -6.48 -3.80 -11.76
C THR A 591 -5.96 -3.71 -13.18
N ASN A 592 -6.81 -3.78 -14.21
CA ASN A 592 -6.33 -3.91 -15.58
C ASN A 592 -5.50 -2.71 -16.05
N ASP A 593 -6.07 -1.50 -16.04
CA ASP A 593 -5.36 -0.32 -16.54
C ASP A 593 -4.25 0.15 -15.61
N MET A 594 -4.45 0.01 -14.29
CA MET A 594 -3.44 0.36 -13.29
C MET A 594 -2.24 -0.58 -13.37
N LEU A 595 -2.46 -1.89 -13.51
CA LEU A 595 -1.39 -2.88 -13.70
C LEU A 595 -0.81 -2.82 -15.12
N VAL A 596 -1.57 -2.46 -16.15
CA VAL A 596 -1.06 -2.20 -17.52
C VAL A 596 -0.13 -0.98 -17.54
N ASP A 597 -0.52 0.12 -16.90
CA ASP A 597 0.33 1.32 -16.78
C ASP A 597 1.55 1.09 -15.87
N TYR A 598 1.42 0.16 -14.92
CA TYR A 598 2.40 -0.13 -13.87
C TYR A 598 3.42 -1.21 -14.26
N PHE A 599 2.99 -2.32 -14.86
CA PHE A 599 3.82 -3.42 -15.36
C PHE A 599 4.14 -3.29 -16.87
N GLY A 600 3.65 -2.24 -17.54
CA GLY A 600 3.95 -1.96 -18.94
C GLY A 600 3.48 -3.06 -19.89
N PHE A 601 2.28 -3.61 -19.68
CA PHE A 601 1.72 -4.60 -20.60
C PHE A 601 1.54 -4.00 -22.00
N ASN A 602 1.98 -4.72 -23.04
CA ASN A 602 1.81 -4.28 -24.42
C ASN A 602 0.34 -4.40 -24.89
N ASN A 603 0.03 -3.92 -26.10
CA ASN A 603 -1.33 -3.97 -26.69
C ASN A 603 -1.91 -5.39 -26.85
N GLN A 604 -1.15 -6.44 -26.56
CA GLN A 604 -1.56 -7.85 -26.66
C GLN A 604 -1.69 -8.53 -25.29
N GLY A 605 -1.61 -7.77 -24.19
CA GLY A 605 -1.70 -8.34 -22.84
C GLY A 605 -0.48 -9.15 -22.43
N VAL A 606 0.62 -9.07 -23.18
CA VAL A 606 1.91 -9.65 -22.79
C VAL A 606 2.67 -8.60 -22.00
N MET A 607 3.10 -8.93 -20.78
CA MET A 607 3.94 -8.06 -19.98
C MET A 607 5.18 -7.71 -20.79
N ASP A 608 5.51 -6.42 -20.95
CA ASP A 608 6.71 -6.06 -21.70
C ASP A 608 7.92 -6.74 -21.04
N PRO A 609 8.59 -7.68 -21.74
CA PRO A 609 9.72 -8.40 -21.16
C PRO A 609 10.83 -7.46 -20.69
N ARG A 610 10.90 -6.22 -21.21
CA ARG A 610 11.85 -5.19 -20.78
C ARG A 610 11.55 -4.67 -19.36
N VAL A 611 10.30 -4.70 -18.91
CA VAL A 611 9.89 -4.30 -17.55
C VAL A 611 10.28 -5.38 -16.52
N MET A 612 10.06 -6.65 -16.84
CA MET A 612 10.46 -7.79 -16.02
C MET A 612 11.97 -8.00 -15.97
N LYS A 613 12.66 -7.88 -17.11
CA LYS A 613 14.05 -8.33 -17.22
C LYS A 613 15.05 -7.35 -16.60
N ASN A 614 14.69 -6.06 -16.44
CA ASN A 614 15.62 -5.02 -15.98
C ASN A 614 15.12 -4.03 -14.89
N ASN A 615 13.81 -3.90 -14.60
CA ASN A 615 13.31 -2.72 -13.86
C ASN A 615 12.51 -2.97 -12.57
N LEU A 616 11.96 -4.16 -12.31
CA LEU A 616 11.30 -4.46 -11.02
C LEU A 616 12.34 -4.78 -9.94
N LYS A 617 13.02 -3.74 -9.47
CA LYS A 617 13.81 -3.80 -8.24
C LYS A 617 12.85 -3.62 -7.08
N TYR A 618 12.40 -4.74 -6.51
CA TYR A 618 11.56 -4.74 -5.32
C TYR A 618 12.44 -4.85 -4.10
N VAL A 619 12.32 -3.92 -3.16
CA VAL A 619 13.00 -4.05 -1.86
C VAL A 619 12.06 -4.73 -0.88
N ILE A 620 12.55 -5.73 -0.16
CA ILE A 620 11.93 -6.21 1.08
C ILE A 620 12.78 -5.81 2.28
N GLY A 621 12.19 -5.66 3.47
CA GLY A 621 12.98 -5.50 4.70
C GLY A 621 13.33 -6.87 5.27
N THR A 622 14.58 -7.12 5.66
CA THR A 622 14.83 -8.28 6.54
C THR A 622 14.10 -8.09 7.87
N LEU A 623 13.52 -9.16 8.40
CA LEU A 623 12.86 -9.09 9.69
C LEU A 623 13.87 -8.82 10.80
N ASN A 624 13.43 -8.02 11.77
CA ASN A 624 14.03 -8.00 13.08
C ASN A 624 12.92 -7.80 14.13
N ILE A 625 13.19 -8.22 15.37
CA ILE A 625 12.21 -8.18 16.47
C ILE A 625 11.70 -6.79 16.82
N LEU A 626 12.44 -5.74 16.44
CA LEU A 626 12.06 -4.35 16.66
C LEU A 626 11.55 -3.69 15.37
N GLY A 627 11.39 -4.42 14.26
CA GLY A 627 11.17 -3.87 12.93
C GLY A 627 9.94 -2.99 12.86
N ASP A 628 8.78 -3.52 13.28
CA ASP A 628 7.54 -2.73 13.38
C ASP A 628 7.64 -1.63 14.43
N GLY A 629 8.30 -1.91 15.56
CA GLY A 629 8.54 -0.93 16.61
C GLY A 629 9.29 0.30 16.09
N ILE A 630 10.33 0.07 15.30
CA ILE A 630 11.14 1.10 14.65
C ILE A 630 10.33 1.79 13.55
N ARG A 631 9.65 1.05 12.66
CA ARG A 631 8.76 1.59 11.63
C ARG A 631 7.68 2.52 12.19
N ASN A 632 7.04 2.12 13.28
CA ASN A 632 6.06 2.92 14.01
C ASN A 632 6.68 4.11 14.74
N SER A 633 7.97 4.04 15.10
CA SER A 633 8.68 5.15 15.73
C SER A 633 8.87 6.32 14.76
N PHE A 634 9.03 6.07 13.45
CA PHE A 634 9.00 7.13 12.44
C PHE A 634 7.66 7.85 12.43
N ASP A 635 6.56 7.09 12.39
CA ASP A 635 5.20 7.64 12.44
C ASP A 635 4.95 8.44 13.75
N SER A 636 5.48 7.98 14.88
CA SER A 636 5.39 8.73 16.12
C SER A 636 6.18 10.04 16.08
N ALA A 637 7.41 10.02 15.58
CA ALA A 637 8.28 11.19 15.46
C ALA A 637 7.78 12.23 14.44
N LEU A 638 7.15 11.77 13.36
CA LEU A 638 6.72 12.64 12.26
C LEU A 638 5.32 13.22 12.50
N LYS A 639 4.34 12.40 12.89
CA LYS A 639 2.91 12.78 12.79
C LYS A 639 2.05 12.59 14.06
N THR A 640 2.55 11.94 15.11
CA THR A 640 1.72 11.63 16.30
C THR A 640 1.91 12.63 17.45
N GLY A 641 0.92 13.49 17.68
CA GLY A 641 0.86 14.41 18.82
C GLY A 641 1.26 15.84 18.47
N THR A 642 1.34 16.72 19.48
CA THR A 642 1.47 18.17 19.29
C THR A 642 2.90 18.68 19.23
N LYS A 643 3.95 17.86 19.15
CA LYS A 643 5.35 18.35 19.06
C LYS A 643 6.20 17.55 18.07
N THR A 644 5.58 17.03 17.03
CA THR A 644 6.27 16.26 16.01
C THR A 644 6.88 17.16 14.95
N LEU A 645 7.72 16.61 14.07
CA LEU A 645 8.33 17.36 12.96
C LEU A 645 7.29 17.93 11.99
N MET A 646 6.13 17.29 11.85
CA MET A 646 5.02 17.84 11.08
C MET A 646 4.21 18.93 11.80
N ASN A 647 4.39 19.17 13.10
CA ASN A 647 3.76 20.33 13.73
C ASN A 647 4.57 21.59 13.41
N LEU A 648 4.12 22.36 12.42
CA LEU A 648 4.75 23.60 11.96
C LEU A 648 4.68 24.71 13.00
N ASN A 649 3.64 24.73 13.83
CA ASN A 649 3.48 25.71 14.90
C ASN A 649 4.54 25.52 16.00
N ASP A 650 4.80 24.28 16.39
CA ASP A 650 5.69 23.96 17.51
C ASP A 650 7.16 23.81 17.05
N ASN A 651 7.39 23.42 15.80
CA ASN A 651 8.73 23.16 15.26
C ASN A 651 8.97 23.87 13.91
N PRO A 652 8.75 25.19 13.75
CA PRO A 652 8.91 25.85 12.46
C PRO A 652 10.37 25.80 11.96
N GLY A 653 11.36 25.96 12.85
CA GLY A 653 12.78 26.00 12.49
C GLY A 653 13.50 24.65 12.45
N THR A 654 12.90 23.56 12.92
CA THR A 654 13.55 22.24 13.01
C THR A 654 13.56 21.53 11.67
N ASN A 655 14.70 21.04 11.19
CA ASN A 655 14.77 20.39 9.89
C ASN A 655 14.39 18.91 9.94
N PHE A 656 13.79 18.37 8.87
CA PHE A 656 13.52 16.92 8.76
C PHE A 656 14.79 16.07 8.80
N SER A 657 15.95 16.63 8.43
CA SER A 657 17.27 16.00 8.58
C SER A 657 17.70 15.81 10.04
N GLU A 658 16.98 16.37 11.00
CA GLU A 658 17.21 16.17 12.44
C GLU A 658 16.45 14.98 13.00
N LEU A 659 15.63 14.29 12.19
CA LEU A 659 14.85 13.12 12.61
C LEU A 659 15.70 12.03 13.29
N PHE A 660 16.96 11.87 12.85
CA PHE A 660 17.93 10.89 13.37
C PHE A 660 18.92 11.48 14.38
N THR A 661 18.80 12.76 14.73
CA THR A 661 19.55 13.33 15.85
C THR A 661 19.17 12.56 17.11
N ILE A 662 20.15 12.14 17.91
CA ILE A 662 19.85 11.45 19.17
C ILE A 662 19.40 12.49 20.19
N GLY A 663 18.19 12.33 20.72
CA GLY A 663 17.60 13.28 21.66
C GLY A 663 16.33 12.75 22.33
N LYS A 664 15.81 13.53 23.28
CA LYS A 664 14.56 13.24 24.02
C LYS A 664 13.34 13.99 23.48
N GLU A 665 13.52 14.84 22.48
CA GLU A 665 12.43 15.60 21.87
C GLU A 665 11.47 14.65 21.14
N ASN A 666 10.20 15.05 21.07
CA ASN A 666 9.12 14.24 20.49
C ASN A 666 9.32 13.95 18.99
N TYR A 667 10.13 14.74 18.30
CA TYR A 667 10.39 14.55 16.89
C TYR A 667 11.65 13.71 16.58
N ASN A 668 12.44 13.34 17.59
CA ASN A 668 13.61 12.48 17.39
C ASN A 668 13.14 11.02 17.38
N VAL A 669 13.42 10.30 16.30
CA VAL A 669 13.01 8.89 16.19
C VAL A 669 13.62 8.03 17.30
N SER A 670 14.83 8.38 17.77
CA SER A 670 15.53 7.67 18.83
C SER A 670 14.70 7.57 20.10
N LYS A 671 13.98 8.65 20.47
CA LYS A 671 13.11 8.68 21.65
C LYS A 671 12.09 7.55 21.60
N TRP A 672 11.36 7.46 20.50
CA TRP A 672 10.29 6.48 20.33
C TRP A 672 10.81 5.06 20.22
N ILE A 673 11.99 4.87 19.63
CA ILE A 673 12.68 3.58 19.59
C ILE A 673 13.02 3.11 21.02
N TYR A 674 13.53 4.01 21.88
CA TYR A 674 13.82 3.68 23.29
C TYR A 674 12.59 3.24 24.08
N GLU A 675 11.39 3.63 23.66
CA GLU A 675 10.12 3.26 24.28
C GLU A 675 9.59 1.90 23.81
N LYS A 676 10.22 1.25 22.81
CA LYS A 676 9.82 -0.08 22.30
C LYS A 676 10.35 -1.26 23.11
N ARG A 677 10.77 -1.02 24.35
CA ARG A 677 11.21 -2.06 25.29
C ARG A 677 10.07 -3.04 25.57
N ASN A 678 10.41 -4.30 25.79
CA ASN A 678 9.48 -5.36 26.15
C ASN A 678 10.20 -6.45 26.95
N ASP A 679 9.51 -7.53 27.32
CA ASP A 679 10.06 -8.61 28.15
C ASP A 679 11.29 -9.32 27.55
N LEU A 680 11.50 -9.16 26.24
CA LEU A 680 12.58 -9.78 25.44
C LEU A 680 13.75 -8.84 25.20
N ILE A 681 13.46 -7.54 25.09
CA ILE A 681 14.46 -6.48 24.94
C ILE A 681 14.16 -5.41 26.00
N SER A 682 14.82 -5.53 27.16
CA SER A 682 14.68 -4.58 28.27
C SER A 682 15.40 -3.27 27.97
N ASP A 683 16.49 -3.36 27.20
CA ASP A 683 17.37 -2.24 26.91
C ASP A 683 17.61 -2.13 25.41
N ILE A 684 17.34 -0.94 24.89
CA ILE A 684 17.58 -0.60 23.49
C ILE A 684 18.62 0.52 23.49
N TYR A 685 19.69 0.33 22.73
CA TYR A 685 20.72 1.32 22.49
C TYR A 685 20.54 1.88 21.08
N VAL A 686 20.42 3.19 20.93
CA VAL A 686 20.30 3.83 19.61
C VAL A 686 21.57 4.60 19.30
N ASN A 687 22.28 4.22 18.25
CA ASN A 687 23.56 4.78 17.84
C ASN A 687 23.45 5.42 16.45
N PRO A 688 24.19 6.50 16.17
CA PRO A 688 24.33 6.98 14.80
C PRO A 688 25.40 6.13 14.09
N LYS A 689 25.15 5.76 12.83
CA LYS A 689 26.17 5.16 11.98
C LYS A 689 27.29 6.20 11.81
N ASN A 690 28.52 5.82 12.13
CA ASN A 690 29.72 6.69 12.11
C ASN A 690 30.00 7.56 13.35
N LYS A 691 29.44 7.27 14.53
CA LYS A 691 30.09 7.75 15.76
C LYS A 691 31.37 6.95 15.97
N LYS A 692 32.51 7.54 15.60
CA LYS A 692 33.84 7.09 16.02
C LYS A 692 33.99 7.23 17.52
#